data_AF-V5H7P8-F1
#
_entry.id   AF-V5H7P8-F1
#
_cell.length_a   1.000
_cell.length_b   1.000
_cell.length_c   1.000
_cell.angle_alpha   90.00
_cell.angle_beta   90.00
_cell.angle_gamma   90.00
#
_symmetry.space_group_name_H-M   'P 1'
#
loop_
_entity.id
_entity.type
_entity.pdbx_description
1 polymer ?
#
loop_
_entity_poly.entity_id
_entity_poly.type
_entity_poly.pdbx_seq_one_letter_code
_entity_poly.pdbx_strand_id
1 'polypeptide(L)'
;MRQRRGQQVPPSPTAPSPSARAVASALTRLLASGLSWEPPLTSPLPKFRLTFYICSVGFTSPMLFDERKYPYHLMLHKFLSSGGQDAFFETFRWALSCGGKVPVGEGLESPELPEGTGEFLDAWLMLLEKMVNPKMVLESPHTLPSKPSAAAAATAAAQAAAQAAASATPSSGPTFNPVLYLIHTHKRAFDAIMQLWDRRPLKVYGDRMSESMLAILCHLLRGEALIKEKLAKEEEVAAAAASTSSGAVGSTSTGATEGTLLHGSSRGSRATLVPASHEDINQDHLQQLMDMGFCRELATEALAHSASLEQATDYLLSHPTPLVPAAPLASSSPLTAAVGTPARADMPGSDLEMSEEDQVMRAIAMSLGENIVAGQSRTAEEEEEEKGQAEEEPPDPGVMDAFTENMLPGCLRLLDSLPDTVYRVCDLLGAVVARNGSAWRDQMLACLLQEVRTTVTALLEVAGREEVPQAERASQLSNLPEANMAAVRIHLFTLLFEEMRLPCASLLEEHDLVDPLVQLVDAAQRVLVLPVPPKEPPATPKWLVSLVLLVDLYEKASVASKRRAPLLQLPKRQWKWFDDRTGRWSTYQPQNNKAIDEAYCAVEPSVHFTAGRRKYTVQFSTMVQINEETGNWRPVMLAWDGKSTTPPPPATSTGVNNATASTVAASEEVVANAMVAAVAAAAAAAARVATVASTASAPALTSVSAAAAAAAPTTDSAASEKATTTTTAVVPVVVRGLTPQQCSTLIRSCVGLLGLPVEPDTLHGVLRLSLRLTRCHEA
;
A
#
# COMPACT_ATOMS: atom_id res chain seq x y z
N MET A 1 -30.36 20.48 -18.65
CA MET A 1 -29.77 19.26 -18.06
C MET A 1 -28.35 19.12 -18.58
N ARG A 2 -27.35 19.24 -17.70
CA ARG A 2 -25.93 19.10 -18.05
C ARG A 2 -25.57 17.62 -17.81
N GLN A 3 -25.30 16.87 -18.88
CA GLN A 3 -25.01 15.45 -18.83
C GLN A 3 -23.70 15.23 -18.05
N ARG A 4 -23.79 14.49 -16.95
CA ARG A 4 -22.66 14.14 -16.08
C ARG A 4 -21.84 13.11 -16.86
N ARG A 5 -20.58 13.43 -17.21
CA ARG A 5 -19.60 12.46 -17.72
C ARG A 5 -19.49 11.35 -16.68
N GLY A 6 -20.06 10.18 -16.99
CA GLY A 6 -19.84 8.96 -16.21
C GLY A 6 -18.37 8.57 -16.29
N GLN A 7 -17.86 7.94 -15.24
CA GLN A 7 -16.60 7.20 -15.27
C GLN A 7 -16.56 6.35 -16.55
N GLN A 8 -15.61 6.64 -17.44
CA GLN A 8 -15.28 5.73 -18.52
C GLN A 8 -14.86 4.42 -17.86
N VAL A 9 -15.64 3.36 -18.07
CA VAL A 9 -15.19 2.00 -17.82
C VAL A 9 -13.92 1.82 -18.66
N PRO A 10 -12.80 1.35 -18.09
CA PRO A 10 -11.58 1.13 -18.85
C PRO A 10 -11.90 0.23 -20.06
N PRO A 11 -11.45 0.57 -21.28
CA PRO A 11 -11.65 -0.30 -22.43
C PRO A 11 -11.05 -1.67 -22.13
N SER A 12 -11.75 -2.74 -22.51
CA SER A 12 -11.23 -4.10 -22.37
C SER A 12 -9.89 -4.23 -23.11
N PRO A 13 -8.88 -4.88 -22.52
CA PRO A 13 -7.55 -4.97 -23.12
C PRO A 13 -7.65 -5.64 -24.50
N THR A 14 -7.27 -4.90 -25.53
CA THR A 14 -7.25 -5.40 -26.91
C THR A 14 -5.94 -6.14 -27.13
N ALA A 15 -6.00 -7.29 -27.82
CA ALA A 15 -4.79 -8.05 -28.13
C ALA A 15 -3.85 -7.22 -29.04
N PRO A 16 -2.54 -7.16 -28.76
CA PRO A 16 -1.60 -6.41 -29.59
C PRO A 16 -1.48 -7.02 -30.99
N SER A 17 -1.40 -6.17 -32.02
CA SER A 17 -1.26 -6.62 -33.41
C SER A 17 0.05 -7.41 -33.63
N PRO A 18 0.12 -8.33 -34.61
CA PRO A 18 1.35 -9.05 -34.93
C PRO A 18 2.53 -8.12 -35.22
N SER A 19 2.28 -7.00 -35.91
CA SER A 19 3.28 -5.96 -36.15
C SER A 19 3.78 -5.35 -34.84
N ALA A 20 2.88 -5.03 -33.89
CA ALA A 20 3.25 -4.52 -32.58
C ALA A 20 4.15 -5.49 -31.81
N ARG A 21 3.81 -6.78 -31.85
CA ARG A 21 4.60 -7.85 -31.21
C ARG A 21 5.98 -8.01 -31.84
N ALA A 22 6.09 -7.91 -33.16
CA ALA A 22 7.36 -7.96 -33.87
C ALA A 22 8.26 -6.76 -33.51
N VAL A 23 7.71 -5.53 -33.50
CA VAL A 23 8.44 -4.33 -33.09
C VAL A 23 8.90 -4.43 -31.64
N ALA A 24 8.00 -4.83 -30.73
CA ALA A 24 8.34 -5.04 -29.32
C ALA A 24 9.47 -6.05 -29.16
N SER A 25 9.44 -7.18 -29.87
CA SER A 25 10.47 -8.21 -29.80
C SER A 25 11.82 -7.72 -30.33
N ALA A 26 11.84 -7.00 -31.45
CA ALA A 26 13.05 -6.40 -32.00
C ALA A 26 13.67 -5.38 -31.04
N LEU A 27 12.85 -4.51 -30.45
CA LEU A 27 13.29 -3.51 -29.47
C LEU A 27 13.83 -4.18 -28.20
N THR A 28 13.15 -5.17 -27.63
CA THR A 28 13.62 -5.82 -26.40
C THR A 28 14.89 -6.64 -26.62
N ARG A 29 15.06 -7.27 -27.79
CA ARG A 29 16.33 -7.92 -28.16
C ARG A 29 17.47 -6.91 -28.30
N LEU A 30 17.20 -5.73 -28.87
CA LEU A 30 18.19 -4.66 -28.92
C LEU A 30 18.59 -4.21 -27.51
N LEU A 31 17.62 -4.02 -26.60
CA LEU A 31 17.89 -3.69 -25.19
C LEU A 31 18.73 -4.79 -24.51
N ALA A 32 18.35 -6.05 -24.68
CA ALA A 32 19.10 -7.18 -24.14
C ALA A 32 20.55 -7.21 -24.65
N SER A 33 20.76 -7.00 -25.96
CA SER A 33 22.09 -6.92 -26.57
C SER A 33 22.91 -5.73 -26.07
N GLY A 34 22.26 -4.61 -25.75
CA GLY A 34 22.91 -3.46 -25.14
C GLY A 34 23.38 -3.75 -23.72
N LEU A 35 22.53 -4.41 -22.93
CA LEU A 35 22.89 -4.79 -21.55
C LEU A 35 23.95 -5.90 -21.50
N SER A 36 24.01 -6.79 -22.49
CA SER A 36 25.05 -7.81 -22.61
C SER A 36 26.30 -7.36 -23.39
N TRP A 37 26.40 -6.07 -23.75
CA TRP A 37 27.50 -5.58 -24.56
C TRP A 37 28.87 -5.76 -23.88
N GLU A 38 29.85 -6.15 -24.69
CA GLU A 38 31.24 -6.31 -24.27
C GLU A 38 32.17 -5.39 -25.08
N PRO A 39 33.14 -4.73 -24.41
CA PRO A 39 34.07 -3.85 -25.10
C PRO A 39 34.97 -4.64 -26.05
N PRO A 40 35.33 -4.08 -27.22
CA PRO A 40 36.30 -4.68 -28.12
C PRO A 40 37.64 -4.91 -27.42
N LEU A 41 38.34 -5.99 -27.80
CA LEU A 41 39.66 -6.34 -27.25
C LEU A 41 40.72 -5.23 -27.43
N THR A 42 40.48 -4.31 -28.35
CA THR A 42 41.34 -3.14 -28.61
C THR A 42 41.22 -2.04 -27.55
N SER A 43 40.16 -2.04 -26.73
CA SER A 43 39.92 -1.03 -25.69
C SER A 43 39.12 -1.60 -24.50
N PRO A 44 39.71 -2.50 -23.68
CA PRO A 44 39.01 -3.21 -22.60
C PRO A 44 38.82 -2.36 -21.33
N LEU A 45 38.79 -1.03 -21.43
CA LEU A 45 38.71 -0.14 -20.28
C LEU A 45 37.34 -0.27 -19.59
N PRO A 46 37.29 -0.62 -18.29
CA PRO A 46 36.03 -0.79 -17.55
C PRO A 46 35.11 0.43 -17.61
N LYS A 47 35.69 1.64 -17.62
CA LYS A 47 34.98 2.92 -17.71
C LYS A 47 34.07 2.98 -18.94
N PHE A 48 34.52 2.52 -20.11
CA PHE A 48 33.71 2.54 -21.33
C PHE A 48 32.53 1.57 -21.26
N ARG A 49 32.73 0.40 -20.66
CA ARG A 49 31.64 -0.56 -20.43
C ARG A 49 30.60 0.00 -19.46
N LEU A 50 31.02 0.67 -18.38
CA LEU A 50 30.10 1.34 -17.46
C LEU A 50 29.32 2.47 -18.13
N THR A 51 29.97 3.33 -18.91
CA THR A 51 29.28 4.39 -19.65
C THR A 51 28.24 3.81 -20.61
N PHE A 52 28.59 2.74 -21.32
CA PHE A 52 27.64 2.05 -22.19
C PHE A 52 26.44 1.51 -21.40
N TYR A 53 26.69 0.85 -20.26
CA TYR A 53 25.62 0.36 -19.38
C TYR A 53 24.72 1.46 -18.82
N ILE A 54 25.28 2.61 -18.43
CA ILE A 54 24.48 3.78 -18.00
C ILE A 54 23.51 4.19 -19.11
N CYS A 55 24.00 4.30 -20.35
CA CYS A 55 23.16 4.63 -21.50
C CYS A 55 22.10 3.53 -21.76
N SER A 56 22.49 2.26 -21.77
CA SER A 56 21.57 1.14 -22.00
C SER A 56 20.45 1.07 -20.95
N VAL A 57 20.78 1.24 -19.67
CA VAL A 57 19.80 1.33 -18.57
C VAL A 57 18.90 2.55 -18.75
N GLY A 58 19.48 3.69 -19.13
CA GLY A 58 18.77 4.93 -19.43
C GLY A 58 17.73 4.79 -20.54
N PHE A 59 18.05 4.06 -21.62
CA PHE A 59 17.11 3.76 -22.72
C PHE A 59 16.08 2.68 -22.35
N THR A 60 16.46 1.73 -21.49
CA THR A 60 15.55 0.67 -21.04
C THR A 60 14.38 1.24 -20.24
N SER A 61 14.62 2.26 -19.39
CA SER A 61 13.56 2.82 -18.55
C SER A 61 12.34 3.37 -19.31
N PRO A 62 12.45 4.27 -20.31
CA PRO A 62 11.30 4.79 -21.04
C PRO A 62 10.68 3.77 -22.01
N MET A 63 11.39 2.69 -22.34
CA MET A 63 10.86 1.62 -23.20
C MET A 63 9.98 0.63 -22.44
N LEU A 64 10.26 0.41 -21.15
CA LEU A 64 9.48 -0.49 -20.31
C LEU A 64 8.35 0.21 -19.57
N PHE A 65 8.48 1.51 -19.28
CA PHE A 65 7.56 2.26 -18.42
C PHE A 65 7.08 3.56 -19.09
N ASP A 66 5.82 3.90 -18.85
CA ASP A 66 5.27 5.19 -19.24
C ASP A 66 5.75 6.35 -18.35
N GLU A 67 5.33 7.58 -18.67
CA GLU A 67 5.67 8.80 -17.91
C GLU A 67 5.20 8.76 -16.45
N ARG A 68 4.15 7.97 -16.16
CA ARG A 68 3.60 7.76 -14.81
C ARG A 68 4.23 6.56 -14.11
N LYS A 69 5.25 5.94 -14.70
CA LYS A 69 5.96 4.74 -14.22
C LYS A 69 5.12 3.46 -14.25
N TYR A 70 4.01 3.42 -14.99
CA TYR A 70 3.29 2.17 -15.23
C TYR A 70 4.00 1.34 -16.31
N PRO A 71 4.23 0.05 -16.08
CA PRO A 71 4.89 -0.79 -17.07
C PRO A 71 3.96 -1.20 -18.21
N TYR A 72 4.50 -1.25 -19.43
CA TYR A 72 3.84 -1.88 -20.57
C TYR A 72 3.99 -3.41 -20.46
N HIS A 73 2.91 -4.15 -20.20
CA HIS A 73 2.99 -5.61 -19.98
C HIS A 73 3.56 -6.35 -21.19
N LEU A 74 3.28 -5.90 -22.42
CA LEU A 74 3.87 -6.46 -23.64
C LEU A 74 5.41 -6.32 -23.65
N MET A 75 5.91 -5.14 -23.30
CA MET A 75 7.35 -4.87 -23.29
C MET A 75 8.04 -5.64 -22.16
N LEU A 76 7.44 -5.70 -20.97
CA LEU A 76 7.96 -6.53 -19.87
C LEU A 76 8.02 -8.01 -20.26
N HIS A 77 6.95 -8.54 -20.84
CA HIS A 77 6.90 -9.92 -21.31
C HIS A 77 8.04 -10.21 -22.29
N LYS A 78 8.18 -9.41 -23.34
CA LYS A 78 9.23 -9.60 -24.36
C LYS A 78 10.64 -9.34 -23.81
N PHE A 79 10.80 -8.44 -22.84
CA PHE A 79 12.08 -8.21 -22.14
C PHE A 79 12.51 -9.42 -21.30
N LEU A 80 11.54 -10.14 -20.71
CA LEU A 80 11.81 -11.41 -20.03
C LEU A 80 12.19 -12.51 -21.03
N SER A 81 11.36 -12.73 -22.06
CA SER A 81 11.59 -13.80 -23.04
C SER A 81 12.89 -13.64 -23.81
N SER A 82 13.35 -12.40 -24.04
CA SER A 82 14.63 -12.10 -24.72
C SER A 82 15.87 -12.17 -23.81
N GLY A 83 15.71 -12.53 -22.52
CA GLY A 83 16.83 -12.56 -21.57
C GLY A 83 17.34 -11.18 -21.13
N GLY A 84 16.61 -10.10 -21.46
CA GLY A 84 17.01 -8.74 -21.11
C GLY A 84 17.08 -8.50 -19.60
N GLN A 85 16.20 -9.15 -18.83
CA GLN A 85 16.25 -9.08 -17.37
C GLN A 85 17.47 -9.80 -16.80
N ASP A 86 17.85 -10.95 -17.35
CA ASP A 86 19.08 -11.65 -16.96
C ASP A 86 20.30 -10.75 -17.19
N ALA A 87 20.41 -10.19 -18.41
CA ALA A 87 21.46 -9.25 -18.76
C ALA A 87 21.48 -8.03 -17.84
N PHE A 88 20.31 -7.47 -17.48
CA PHE A 88 20.21 -6.36 -16.53
C PHE A 88 20.84 -6.69 -15.17
N PHE A 89 20.57 -7.86 -14.57
CA PHE A 89 21.18 -8.26 -13.31
C PHE A 89 22.67 -8.66 -13.47
N GLU A 90 23.07 -9.16 -14.64
CA GLU A 90 24.48 -9.42 -14.94
C GLU A 90 25.31 -8.14 -15.01
N THR A 91 24.78 -7.03 -15.55
CA THR A 91 25.48 -5.74 -15.56
C THR A 91 25.83 -5.28 -14.13
N PHE A 92 24.93 -5.49 -13.17
CA PHE A 92 25.16 -5.22 -11.76
C PHE A 92 26.28 -6.09 -11.17
N ARG A 93 26.21 -7.41 -11.38
CA ARG A 93 27.26 -8.34 -10.93
C ARG A 93 28.61 -8.00 -11.54
N TRP A 94 28.63 -7.62 -12.82
CA TRP A 94 29.85 -7.20 -13.49
C TRP A 94 30.40 -5.90 -12.90
N ALA A 95 29.57 -4.90 -12.64
CA ALA A 95 30.00 -3.61 -12.09
C ALA A 95 30.63 -3.74 -10.69
N LEU A 96 30.10 -4.64 -9.86
CA LEU A 96 30.67 -4.92 -8.53
C LEU A 96 31.90 -5.83 -8.58
N SER A 97 31.91 -6.85 -9.44
CA SER A 97 33.03 -7.82 -9.51
C SER A 97 34.15 -7.45 -10.48
N CYS A 98 33.97 -6.43 -11.31
CA CYS A 98 34.84 -6.07 -12.42
C CYS A 98 35.11 -7.23 -13.39
N GLY A 99 34.09 -8.07 -13.63
CA GLY A 99 34.22 -9.30 -14.41
C GLY A 99 34.89 -10.44 -13.65
N GLY A 100 34.56 -10.59 -12.35
CA GLY A 100 35.05 -11.69 -11.50
C GLY A 100 36.43 -11.48 -10.87
N LYS A 101 36.99 -10.27 -10.93
CA LYS A 101 38.27 -9.94 -10.26
C LYS A 101 38.13 -9.85 -8.75
N VAL A 102 36.96 -9.43 -8.27
CA VAL A 102 36.63 -9.29 -6.85
C VAL A 102 35.32 -10.03 -6.58
N PRO A 103 35.16 -10.69 -5.42
CA PRO A 103 33.87 -11.23 -5.00
C PRO A 103 32.80 -10.14 -4.98
N VAL A 104 31.60 -10.44 -5.47
CA VAL A 104 30.55 -9.42 -5.69
C VAL A 104 30.18 -8.67 -4.39
N GLY A 105 30.16 -9.38 -3.25
CA GLY A 105 29.84 -8.79 -1.95
C GLY A 105 30.91 -7.86 -1.37
N GLU A 106 32.16 -7.94 -1.84
CA GLU A 106 33.27 -7.07 -1.42
C GLU A 106 33.53 -5.95 -2.46
N GLY A 107 32.87 -6.04 -3.61
CA GLY A 107 33.09 -5.15 -4.76
C GLY A 107 32.93 -3.68 -4.43
N LEU A 108 31.88 -3.30 -3.71
CA LEU A 108 31.56 -1.89 -3.43
C LEU A 108 32.63 -1.19 -2.57
N GLU A 109 33.30 -1.93 -1.69
CA GLU A 109 34.33 -1.42 -0.77
C GLU A 109 35.75 -1.64 -1.31
N SER A 110 35.89 -2.20 -2.52
CA SER A 110 37.18 -2.46 -3.15
C SER A 110 37.90 -1.15 -3.51
N PRO A 111 39.21 -1.03 -3.20
CA PRO A 111 40.00 0.12 -3.63
C PRO A 111 40.17 0.19 -5.16
N GLU A 112 39.95 -0.92 -5.87
CA GLU A 112 40.05 -1.02 -7.33
C GLU A 112 38.69 -0.83 -8.04
N LEU A 113 37.68 -0.27 -7.36
CA LEU A 113 36.37 -0.02 -7.94
C LEU A 113 36.49 0.91 -9.17
N PRO A 114 35.99 0.50 -10.34
CA PRO A 114 36.12 1.30 -11.55
C PRO A 114 35.44 2.67 -11.43
N GLU A 115 36.06 3.67 -12.06
CA GLU A 115 35.47 4.99 -12.17
C GLU A 115 34.16 4.92 -12.98
N GLY A 116 33.08 5.50 -12.43
CA GLY A 116 31.74 5.46 -13.01
C GLY A 116 30.81 4.40 -12.40
N THR A 117 31.28 3.50 -11.53
CA THR A 117 30.42 2.48 -10.92
C THR A 117 29.31 3.09 -10.07
N GLY A 118 29.58 4.16 -9.32
CA GLY A 118 28.54 4.84 -8.52
C GLY A 118 27.41 5.43 -9.37
N GLU A 119 27.73 6.06 -10.50
CA GLU A 119 26.75 6.61 -11.44
C GLU A 119 25.92 5.49 -12.10
N PHE A 120 26.58 4.40 -12.49
CA PHE A 120 25.90 3.22 -13.01
C PHE A 120 24.94 2.61 -11.98
N LEU A 121 25.39 2.41 -10.74
CA LEU A 121 24.57 1.81 -9.69
C LEU A 121 23.37 2.70 -9.33
N ASP A 122 23.52 4.02 -9.31
CA ASP A 122 22.41 4.97 -9.15
C ASP A 122 21.35 4.78 -10.25
N ALA A 123 21.77 4.81 -11.52
CA ALA A 123 20.86 4.59 -12.65
C ALA A 123 20.20 3.20 -12.64
N TRP A 124 20.96 2.17 -12.27
CA TRP A 124 20.50 0.79 -12.17
C TRP A 124 19.47 0.62 -11.05
N LEU A 125 19.73 1.16 -9.85
CA LEU A 125 18.80 1.12 -8.72
C LEU A 125 17.52 1.89 -9.02
N MET A 126 17.60 3.04 -9.70
CA MET A 126 16.42 3.80 -10.12
C MET A 126 15.51 3.01 -11.09
N LEU A 127 16.09 2.23 -12.00
CA LEU A 127 15.32 1.35 -12.89
C LEU A 127 14.74 0.17 -12.11
N LEU A 128 15.55 -0.46 -11.25
CA LEU A 128 15.11 -1.59 -10.42
C LEU A 128 13.94 -1.20 -9.53
N GLU A 129 13.97 0.00 -8.90
CA GLU A 129 12.88 0.54 -8.08
C GLU A 129 11.53 0.54 -8.81
N LYS A 130 11.52 0.84 -10.12
CA LYS A 130 10.31 0.77 -10.96
C LYS A 130 9.89 -0.66 -11.24
N MET A 131 10.86 -1.54 -11.56
CA MET A 131 10.61 -2.96 -11.89
C MET A 131 10.05 -3.75 -10.71
N VAL A 132 10.48 -3.45 -9.48
CA VAL A 132 10.01 -4.16 -8.28
C VAL A 132 8.70 -3.61 -7.72
N ASN A 133 8.17 -2.48 -8.21
CA ASN A 133 7.02 -1.84 -7.57
C ASN A 133 5.73 -2.65 -7.79
N PRO A 134 5.21 -3.35 -6.76
CA PRO A 134 4.13 -4.31 -6.94
C PRO A 134 2.81 -3.64 -7.33
N LYS A 135 2.55 -2.44 -6.78
CA LYS A 135 1.32 -1.69 -7.07
C LYS A 135 1.27 -1.27 -8.54
N MET A 136 2.36 -0.67 -9.03
CA MET A 136 2.43 -0.20 -10.40
C MET A 136 2.35 -1.34 -11.42
N VAL A 137 2.97 -2.48 -11.12
CA VAL A 137 2.94 -3.66 -12.01
C VAL A 137 1.55 -4.28 -12.07
N LEU A 138 0.89 -4.46 -10.91
CA LEU A 138 -0.43 -5.10 -10.81
C LEU A 138 -1.59 -4.20 -11.27
N GLU A 139 -1.47 -2.88 -11.09
CA GLU A 139 -2.51 -1.90 -11.43
C GLU A 139 -2.22 -1.16 -12.75
N SER A 140 -1.28 -1.66 -13.56
CA SER A 140 -0.95 -1.04 -14.84
C SER A 140 -2.19 -0.97 -15.75
N PRO A 141 -2.45 0.16 -16.42
CA PRO A 141 -3.49 0.24 -17.45
C PRO A 141 -3.09 -0.48 -18.76
N HIS A 142 -1.80 -0.79 -18.93
CA HIS A 142 -1.24 -1.36 -20.16
C HIS A 142 -1.20 -2.90 -20.10
N THR A 143 -2.34 -3.52 -19.84
CA THR A 143 -2.46 -4.97 -19.63
C THR A 143 -2.61 -5.77 -20.91
N LEU A 144 -2.14 -7.02 -20.88
CA LEU A 144 -2.39 -8.01 -21.94
C LEU A 144 -3.66 -8.82 -21.62
N PRO A 145 -4.38 -9.33 -22.64
CA PRO A 145 -5.51 -10.22 -22.41
C PRO A 145 -5.10 -11.44 -21.57
N SER A 146 -5.82 -11.68 -20.47
CA SER A 146 -5.56 -12.84 -19.62
C SER A 146 -6.03 -14.14 -20.29
N LYS A 147 -5.37 -15.26 -19.95
CA LYS A 147 -5.75 -16.60 -20.40
C LYS A 147 -7.24 -16.83 -20.07
N PRO A 148 -8.10 -17.20 -21.03
CA PRO A 148 -9.45 -17.66 -20.70
C PRO A 148 -9.33 -18.87 -19.76
N SER A 149 -10.19 -18.95 -18.74
CA SER A 149 -10.17 -20.05 -17.76
C SER A 149 -10.18 -21.41 -18.47
N ALA A 150 -9.63 -22.46 -17.85
CA ALA A 150 -9.58 -23.80 -18.44
C ALA A 150 -10.95 -24.27 -18.98
N ALA A 151 -12.06 -23.79 -18.41
CA ALA A 151 -13.42 -24.04 -18.89
C ALA A 151 -13.75 -23.31 -20.21
N ALA A 152 -13.30 -22.05 -20.37
CA ALA A 152 -13.45 -21.29 -21.61
C ALA A 152 -12.48 -21.77 -22.71
N ALA A 153 -11.27 -22.21 -22.33
CA ALA A 153 -10.32 -22.84 -23.24
C ALA A 153 -10.81 -24.21 -23.76
N ALA A 154 -11.47 -25.02 -22.92
CA ALA A 154 -12.08 -26.28 -23.35
C ALA A 154 -13.28 -26.05 -24.28
N THR A 155 -14.09 -25.02 -24.02
CA THR A 155 -15.22 -24.65 -24.89
C THR A 155 -14.74 -24.05 -26.22
N ALA A 156 -13.70 -23.21 -26.20
CA ALA A 156 -13.07 -22.66 -27.40
C ALA A 156 -12.31 -23.73 -28.18
N ALA A 157 -11.66 -24.70 -27.53
CA ALA A 157 -11.04 -25.85 -28.18
C ALA A 157 -12.09 -26.80 -28.79
N ALA A 158 -13.24 -26.99 -28.14
CA ALA A 158 -14.37 -27.76 -28.69
C ALA A 158 -15.03 -27.04 -29.89
N GLN A 159 -15.14 -25.71 -29.85
CA GLN A 159 -15.62 -24.89 -30.97
C GLN A 159 -14.60 -24.78 -32.12
N ALA A 160 -13.30 -24.69 -31.81
CA ALA A 160 -12.22 -24.68 -32.80
C ALA A 160 -12.03 -26.06 -33.46
N ALA A 161 -12.23 -27.16 -32.72
CA ALA A 161 -12.24 -28.51 -33.27
C ALA A 161 -13.39 -28.73 -34.28
N ALA A 162 -14.47 -27.94 -34.21
CA ALA A 162 -15.56 -27.98 -35.17
C ALA A 162 -15.27 -27.17 -36.45
N GLN A 163 -14.24 -26.30 -36.47
CA GLN A 163 -13.88 -25.44 -37.61
C GLN A 163 -12.50 -25.74 -38.23
N ALA A 164 -11.75 -26.72 -37.72
CA ALA A 164 -10.41 -27.03 -38.24
C ALA A 164 -10.43 -28.07 -39.39
N ALA A 165 -10.60 -27.57 -40.62
CA ALA A 165 -10.12 -28.24 -41.83
C ALA A 165 -9.52 -27.23 -42.83
N ALA A 166 -8.66 -26.31 -42.35
CA ALA A 166 -7.59 -25.65 -43.08
C ALA A 166 -6.89 -24.64 -42.15
N SER A 167 -5.56 -24.61 -42.18
CA SER A 167 -4.65 -23.73 -41.40
C SER A 167 -4.54 -24.01 -39.89
N ALA A 168 -3.52 -24.79 -39.53
CA ALA A 168 -3.03 -24.92 -38.17
C ALA A 168 -2.10 -23.74 -37.87
N THR A 169 -2.57 -22.80 -37.05
CA THR A 169 -1.73 -21.87 -36.28
C THR A 169 -2.36 -21.74 -34.90
N PRO A 170 -1.65 -22.08 -33.80
CA PRO A 170 -2.18 -21.91 -32.46
C PRO A 170 -2.32 -20.41 -32.18
N SER A 171 -3.55 -19.92 -32.07
CA SER A 171 -3.86 -18.52 -31.75
C SER A 171 -3.79 -18.23 -30.24
N SER A 172 -2.87 -18.87 -29.50
CA SER A 172 -2.60 -18.46 -28.12
C SER A 172 -1.66 -17.27 -28.15
N GLY A 173 -2.21 -16.06 -28.10
CA GLY A 173 -1.40 -14.85 -27.94
C GLY A 173 -0.55 -14.91 -26.65
N PRO A 174 0.53 -14.10 -26.56
CA PRO A 174 1.43 -14.11 -25.41
C PRO A 174 0.67 -13.77 -24.12
N THR A 175 0.64 -14.70 -23.17
CA THR A 175 0.04 -14.50 -21.85
C THR A 175 1.10 -14.04 -20.86
N PHE A 176 1.02 -12.78 -20.43
CA PHE A 176 1.85 -12.25 -19.34
C PHE A 176 1.12 -12.40 -18.02
N ASN A 177 1.74 -13.07 -17.05
CA ASN A 177 1.33 -13.11 -15.66
C ASN A 177 2.18 -12.09 -14.86
N PRO A 178 1.58 -10.98 -14.40
CA PRO A 178 2.28 -9.97 -13.60
C PRO A 178 2.75 -10.49 -12.23
N VAL A 179 2.04 -11.47 -11.64
CA VAL A 179 2.39 -12.05 -10.34
C VAL A 179 3.66 -12.89 -10.46
N LEU A 180 3.75 -13.76 -11.49
CA LEU A 180 4.97 -14.53 -11.77
C LEU A 180 6.16 -13.63 -12.09
N TYR A 181 5.95 -12.57 -12.86
CA TYR A 181 6.99 -11.55 -13.10
C TYR A 181 7.51 -10.94 -11.79
N LEU A 182 6.60 -10.57 -10.88
CA LEU A 182 6.99 -9.98 -9.60
C LEU A 182 7.76 -10.97 -8.74
N ILE A 183 7.33 -12.24 -8.66
CA ILE A 183 8.05 -13.29 -7.90
C ILE A 183 9.51 -13.40 -8.38
N HIS A 184 9.70 -13.58 -9.68
CA HIS A 184 11.04 -13.72 -10.27
C HIS A 184 11.89 -12.46 -10.07
N THR A 185 11.30 -11.29 -10.32
CA THR A 185 12.01 -10.00 -10.18
C THR A 185 12.36 -9.71 -8.73
N HIS A 186 11.47 -9.99 -7.78
CA HIS A 186 11.66 -9.72 -6.35
C HIS A 186 12.77 -10.58 -5.77
N LYS A 187 12.84 -11.87 -6.14
CA LYS A 187 13.92 -12.76 -5.72
C LYS A 187 15.29 -12.23 -6.12
N ARG A 188 15.46 -11.91 -7.41
CA ARG A 188 16.74 -11.39 -7.93
C ARG A 188 17.09 -10.02 -7.38
N ALA A 189 16.08 -9.16 -7.21
CA ALA A 189 16.25 -7.85 -6.59
C ALA A 189 16.72 -7.99 -5.15
N PHE A 190 16.12 -8.89 -4.36
CA PHE A 190 16.51 -9.12 -2.98
C PHE A 190 17.98 -9.57 -2.90
N ASP A 191 18.38 -10.56 -3.69
CA ASP A 191 19.76 -11.05 -3.74
C ASP A 191 20.76 -9.94 -4.11
N ALA A 192 20.41 -9.07 -5.06
CA ALA A 192 21.25 -7.96 -5.47
C ALA A 192 21.37 -6.88 -4.38
N ILE A 193 20.24 -6.51 -3.76
CA ILE A 193 20.24 -5.53 -2.67
C ILE A 193 21.00 -6.04 -1.46
N MET A 194 20.92 -7.34 -1.13
CA MET A 194 21.70 -7.92 -0.03
C MET A 194 23.21 -7.84 -0.25
N GLN A 195 23.70 -7.67 -1.49
CA GLN A 195 25.12 -7.43 -1.76
C GLN A 195 25.55 -5.99 -1.45
N LEU A 196 24.62 -5.04 -1.51
CA LEU A 196 24.83 -3.62 -1.15
C LEU A 196 24.49 -3.32 0.31
N TRP A 197 23.64 -4.14 0.93
CA TRP A 197 23.20 -3.94 2.31
C TRP A 197 24.37 -4.02 3.28
N ASP A 198 24.34 -3.16 4.30
CA ASP A 198 25.35 -3.07 5.35
C ASP A 198 26.79 -2.78 4.84
N ARG A 199 26.90 -2.18 3.66
CA ARG A 199 28.17 -1.67 3.10
C ARG A 199 28.29 -0.17 3.29
N ARG A 200 29.52 0.33 3.33
CA ARG A 200 29.78 1.77 3.41
C ARG A 200 29.25 2.47 2.15
N PRO A 201 28.37 3.49 2.28
CA PRO A 201 27.92 4.27 1.13
C PRO A 201 29.09 4.94 0.41
N LEU A 202 28.99 5.01 -0.91
CA LEU A 202 29.97 5.72 -1.74
C LEU A 202 29.92 7.23 -1.46
N LYS A 203 31.08 7.91 -1.48
CA LYS A 203 31.17 9.36 -1.26
C LYS A 203 30.34 10.18 -2.27
N VAL A 204 30.21 9.68 -3.49
CA VAL A 204 29.41 10.28 -4.55
C VAL A 204 28.33 9.26 -4.90
N TYR A 205 27.10 9.71 -5.09
CA TYR A 205 25.91 8.87 -5.33
C TYR A 205 25.42 8.06 -4.12
N GLY A 206 26.20 7.91 -3.05
CA GLY A 206 25.82 7.11 -1.86
C GLY A 206 24.45 7.45 -1.31
N ASP A 207 24.14 8.73 -1.10
CA ASP A 207 22.87 9.19 -0.54
C ASP A 207 21.67 8.71 -1.39
N ARG A 208 21.74 8.94 -2.71
CA ARG A 208 20.67 8.57 -3.65
C ARG A 208 20.54 7.05 -3.79
N MET A 209 21.67 6.34 -3.84
CA MET A 209 21.70 4.88 -3.86
C MET A 209 21.06 4.29 -2.61
N SER A 210 21.40 4.81 -1.43
CA SER A 210 20.82 4.37 -0.16
C SER A 210 19.31 4.64 -0.10
N GLU A 211 18.84 5.78 -0.60
CA GLU A 211 17.41 6.06 -0.71
C GLU A 211 16.67 5.07 -1.61
N SER A 212 17.18 4.80 -2.81
CA SER A 212 16.57 3.82 -3.72
C SER A 212 16.65 2.40 -3.17
N MET A 213 17.75 2.03 -2.49
CA MET A 213 17.87 0.74 -1.81
C MET A 213 16.79 0.55 -0.73
N LEU A 214 16.58 1.56 0.13
CA LEU A 214 15.52 1.53 1.15
C LEU A 214 14.12 1.47 0.50
N ALA A 215 13.89 2.21 -0.59
CA ALA A 215 12.64 2.17 -1.34
C ALA A 215 12.36 0.79 -1.96
N ILE A 216 13.38 0.17 -2.55
CA ILE A 216 13.30 -1.19 -3.10
C ILE A 216 12.95 -2.18 -1.99
N LEU A 217 13.65 -2.14 -0.84
CA LEU A 217 13.32 -3.02 0.30
C LEU A 217 11.87 -2.86 0.76
N CYS A 218 11.35 -1.63 0.83
CA CYS A 218 9.94 -1.37 1.10
C CYS A 218 9.02 -2.03 0.06
N HIS A 219 9.35 -1.96 -1.23
CA HIS A 219 8.57 -2.60 -2.30
C HIS A 219 8.60 -4.12 -2.22
N LEU A 220 9.74 -4.73 -1.88
CA LEU A 220 9.88 -6.17 -1.70
C LEU A 220 9.03 -6.67 -0.52
N LEU A 221 9.16 -6.02 0.65
CA LEU A 221 8.43 -6.40 1.86
C LEU A 221 6.91 -6.22 1.71
N ARG A 222 6.46 -5.10 1.11
CA ARG A 222 5.03 -4.88 0.83
C ARG A 222 4.52 -5.79 -0.30
N GLY A 223 5.40 -6.12 -1.24
CA GLY A 223 5.10 -6.98 -2.39
C GLY A 223 4.74 -8.39 -2.00
N GLU A 224 5.43 -8.95 -1.01
CA GLU A 224 5.15 -10.30 -0.51
C GLU A 224 3.67 -10.47 -0.09
N ALA A 225 3.14 -9.54 0.69
CA ALA A 225 1.74 -9.56 1.13
C ALA A 225 0.77 -9.43 -0.05
N LEU A 226 1.06 -8.54 -1.01
CA LEU A 226 0.24 -8.32 -2.20
C LEU A 226 0.25 -9.53 -3.14
N ILE A 227 1.41 -10.18 -3.31
CA ILE A 227 1.57 -11.39 -4.11
C ILE A 227 0.77 -12.53 -3.47
N LYS A 228 0.90 -12.74 -2.15
CA LYS A 228 0.11 -13.74 -1.42
C LYS A 228 -1.41 -13.52 -1.55
N GLU A 229 -1.86 -12.26 -1.42
CA GLU A 229 -3.27 -11.91 -1.58
C GLU A 229 -3.79 -12.21 -3.00
N LYS A 230 -2.99 -11.93 -4.04
CA LYS A 230 -3.37 -12.19 -5.43
C LYS A 230 -3.39 -13.67 -5.76
N LEU A 231 -2.39 -14.43 -5.32
CA LEU A 231 -2.36 -15.89 -5.48
C LEU A 231 -3.56 -16.55 -4.78
N ALA A 232 -3.90 -16.14 -3.55
CA ALA A 232 -5.07 -16.66 -2.85
C ALA A 232 -6.40 -16.36 -3.59
N LYS A 233 -6.52 -15.17 -4.19
CA LYS A 233 -7.68 -14.82 -5.02
C LYS A 233 -7.75 -15.65 -6.30
N GLU A 234 -6.62 -15.93 -6.94
CA GLU A 234 -6.55 -16.79 -8.13
C GLU A 234 -6.93 -18.24 -7.79
N GLU A 235 -6.48 -18.76 -6.64
CA GLU A 235 -6.86 -20.08 -6.13
C GLU A 235 -8.36 -20.16 -5.82
N GLU A 236 -8.95 -19.14 -5.18
CA GLU A 236 -10.38 -19.09 -4.89
C GLU A 236 -11.21 -19.11 -6.18
N VAL A 237 -10.81 -18.34 -7.19
CA VAL A 237 -11.46 -18.32 -8.52
C VAL A 237 -11.30 -19.67 -9.22
N ALA A 238 -10.14 -20.31 -9.13
CA ALA A 238 -9.90 -21.63 -9.70
C ALA A 238 -10.73 -22.72 -8.99
N ALA A 239 -10.84 -22.68 -7.66
CA ALA A 239 -11.66 -23.59 -6.87
C ALA A 239 -13.17 -23.42 -7.17
N ALA A 240 -13.63 -22.17 -7.31
CA ALA A 240 -14.99 -21.87 -7.74
C ALA A 240 -15.28 -22.44 -9.13
N ALA A 241 -14.36 -22.27 -10.09
CA ALA A 241 -14.49 -22.82 -11.44
C ALA A 241 -14.50 -24.37 -11.46
N ALA A 242 -13.68 -25.01 -10.63
CA ALA A 242 -13.65 -26.46 -10.49
C ALA A 242 -14.97 -27.01 -9.92
N SER A 243 -15.56 -26.34 -8.91
CA SER A 243 -16.83 -26.73 -8.29
C SER A 243 -18.04 -26.66 -9.24
N THR A 244 -18.01 -25.76 -10.23
CA THR A 244 -19.02 -25.67 -11.29
C THR A 244 -18.86 -26.73 -12.38
N SER A 245 -17.68 -27.36 -12.50
CA SER A 245 -17.39 -28.37 -13.53
C SER A 245 -17.68 -29.82 -13.11
N SER A 246 -17.86 -30.09 -11.81
CA SER A 246 -18.11 -31.44 -11.28
C SER A 246 -19.60 -31.85 -11.24
N GLY A 247 -20.50 -31.08 -11.84
CA GLY A 247 -21.95 -31.33 -11.85
C GLY A 247 -22.49 -32.25 -12.95
N ALA A 248 -21.64 -32.94 -13.72
CA ALA A 248 -22.10 -33.77 -14.84
C ALA A 248 -21.17 -34.96 -15.17
N VAL A 249 -21.08 -35.96 -14.29
CA VAL A 249 -20.77 -37.34 -14.70
C VAL A 249 -21.58 -38.31 -13.82
N GLY A 250 -22.52 -39.01 -14.47
CA GLY A 250 -23.46 -39.92 -13.83
C GLY A 250 -22.83 -41.24 -13.36
N SER A 251 -23.25 -41.66 -12.17
CA SER A 251 -23.05 -42.99 -11.61
C SER A 251 -23.94 -44.02 -12.32
N THR A 252 -23.38 -45.17 -12.66
CA THR A 252 -24.07 -46.33 -13.20
C THR A 252 -24.23 -47.40 -12.11
N SER A 253 -25.47 -47.73 -11.71
CA SER A 253 -25.84 -49.09 -11.25
C SER A 253 -27.35 -49.25 -11.08
N THR A 254 -27.93 -50.06 -11.98
CA THR A 254 -28.99 -51.08 -11.81
C THR A 254 -29.81 -51.15 -10.52
N GLY A 255 -31.14 -51.18 -10.66
CA GLY A 255 -32.09 -51.67 -9.65
C GLY A 255 -33.55 -51.35 -9.98
N ALA A 256 -34.44 -52.34 -9.91
CA ALA A 256 -35.74 -52.39 -10.55
C ALA A 256 -36.94 -51.99 -9.67
N THR A 257 -38.07 -51.71 -10.35
CA THR A 257 -39.49 -51.99 -10.02
C THR A 257 -40.33 -51.16 -9.02
N GLU A 258 -41.50 -50.77 -9.54
CA GLU A 258 -42.85 -50.59 -8.94
C GLU A 258 -43.25 -49.31 -8.18
N GLY A 259 -44.41 -48.73 -8.56
CA GLY A 259 -45.22 -47.88 -7.65
C GLY A 259 -45.99 -46.66 -8.20
N THR A 260 -46.95 -46.87 -9.11
CA THR A 260 -48.32 -46.28 -9.16
C THR A 260 -48.63 -44.84 -8.66
N LEU A 261 -48.98 -43.95 -9.62
CA LEU A 261 -50.09 -42.97 -9.73
C LEU A 261 -50.58 -42.11 -8.52
N LEU A 262 -50.66 -40.77 -8.70
CA LEU A 262 -51.90 -39.95 -8.88
C LEU A 262 -51.77 -38.45 -8.45
N HIS A 263 -52.23 -37.54 -9.35
CA HIS A 263 -52.76 -36.16 -9.17
C HIS A 263 -51.83 -35.03 -8.63
N GLY A 264 -51.70 -33.83 -9.24
CA GLY A 264 -52.36 -33.23 -10.40
C GLY A 264 -51.68 -31.92 -10.86
N SER A 265 -51.63 -31.76 -12.18
CA SER A 265 -51.36 -30.59 -13.05
C SER A 265 -52.14 -29.31 -12.62
N SER A 266 -51.86 -28.06 -13.01
CA SER A 266 -50.93 -27.38 -13.94
C SER A 266 -51.32 -25.89 -13.99
N ARG A 267 -50.36 -24.98 -14.27
CA ARG A 267 -50.40 -24.08 -15.44
C ARG A 267 -49.15 -23.19 -15.51
N GLY A 268 -48.33 -23.44 -16.52
CA GLY A 268 -47.21 -22.62 -16.98
C GLY A 268 -46.64 -23.30 -18.23
N SER A 269 -46.94 -22.73 -19.40
CA SER A 269 -46.91 -23.36 -20.71
C SER A 269 -45.54 -23.87 -21.18
N ARG A 270 -45.57 -25.01 -21.86
CA ARG A 270 -44.48 -25.68 -22.58
C ARG A 270 -44.56 -25.34 -24.08
N ALA A 271 -43.44 -24.96 -24.67
CA ALA A 271 -43.09 -25.20 -26.08
C ALA A 271 -41.56 -25.36 -26.12
N THR A 272 -41.06 -26.59 -26.04
CA THR A 272 -40.52 -27.41 -27.16
C THR A 272 -39.24 -26.84 -27.77
N LEU A 273 -38.15 -27.60 -27.53
CA LEU A 273 -36.79 -27.42 -28.04
C LEU A 273 -36.71 -27.62 -29.56
N VAL A 274 -36.03 -26.69 -30.25
CA VAL A 274 -35.50 -26.81 -31.62
C VAL A 274 -34.09 -26.17 -31.61
N PRO A 275 -33.10 -26.66 -32.40
CA PRO A 275 -31.72 -26.18 -32.35
C PRO A 275 -31.61 -24.77 -32.93
N ALA A 276 -30.89 -23.87 -32.25
CA ALA A 276 -30.73 -22.47 -32.69
C ALA A 276 -29.88 -22.35 -33.97
N SER A 277 -30.52 -21.87 -35.03
CA SER A 277 -29.92 -21.40 -36.27
C SER A 277 -30.29 -19.92 -36.45
N HIS A 278 -29.30 -19.02 -36.53
CA HIS A 278 -29.34 -17.63 -37.05
C HIS A 278 -30.54 -16.68 -36.77
N GLU A 279 -31.44 -16.95 -35.82
CA GLU A 279 -32.58 -16.08 -35.53
C GLU A 279 -32.78 -15.89 -34.02
N ASP A 280 -32.18 -14.84 -33.46
CA ASP A 280 -32.63 -14.21 -32.19
C ASP A 280 -32.27 -12.69 -32.19
N ILE A 281 -32.30 -12.06 -33.36
CA ILE A 281 -32.21 -10.59 -33.45
C ILE A 281 -33.61 -10.03 -33.24
N ASN A 282 -33.81 -9.23 -32.19
CA ASN A 282 -35.09 -8.57 -31.93
C ASN A 282 -35.49 -7.70 -33.13
N GLN A 283 -36.48 -8.13 -33.90
CA GLN A 283 -36.87 -7.49 -35.16
C GLN A 283 -37.37 -6.05 -34.96
N ASP A 284 -37.94 -5.73 -33.80
CA ASP A 284 -38.37 -4.36 -33.47
C ASP A 284 -37.16 -3.43 -33.31
N HIS A 285 -36.09 -3.91 -32.68
CA HIS A 285 -34.83 -3.16 -32.53
C HIS A 285 -34.12 -2.99 -33.88
N LEU A 286 -34.17 -4.02 -34.73
CA LEU A 286 -33.61 -3.94 -36.09
C LEU A 286 -34.36 -2.90 -36.94
N GLN A 287 -35.69 -2.91 -36.90
CA GLN A 287 -36.51 -1.93 -37.61
C GLN A 287 -36.25 -0.52 -37.08
N GLN A 288 -36.10 -0.35 -35.76
CA GLN A 288 -35.80 0.95 -35.14
C GLN A 288 -34.43 1.50 -35.56
N LEU A 289 -33.39 0.66 -35.68
CA LEU A 289 -32.09 1.09 -36.22
C LEU A 289 -32.17 1.43 -37.72
N MET A 290 -32.97 0.69 -38.49
CA MET A 290 -33.23 1.00 -39.90
C MET A 290 -33.99 2.33 -40.07
N ASP A 291 -34.95 2.61 -39.21
CA ASP A 291 -35.71 3.87 -39.18
C ASP A 291 -34.83 5.06 -38.74
N MET A 292 -33.76 4.79 -37.97
CA MET A 292 -32.70 5.76 -37.65
C MET A 292 -31.70 5.99 -38.82
N GLY A 293 -31.83 5.25 -39.92
CA GLY A 293 -31.05 5.43 -41.15
C GLY A 293 -29.87 4.48 -41.31
N PHE A 294 -29.70 3.48 -40.44
CA PHE A 294 -28.65 2.48 -40.59
C PHE A 294 -29.05 1.36 -41.55
N CYS A 295 -28.11 0.83 -42.33
CA CYS A 295 -28.41 -0.27 -43.25
C CYS A 295 -28.67 -1.58 -42.48
N ARG A 296 -29.61 -2.38 -43.00
CA ARG A 296 -30.11 -3.60 -42.35
C ARG A 296 -28.99 -4.57 -41.93
N GLU A 297 -27.98 -4.74 -42.78
CA GLU A 297 -26.87 -5.67 -42.55
C GLU A 297 -26.00 -5.24 -41.35
N LEU A 298 -25.60 -3.96 -41.29
CA LEU A 298 -24.86 -3.43 -40.15
C LEU A 298 -25.71 -3.40 -38.86
N ALA A 299 -26.99 -3.09 -38.97
CA ALA A 299 -27.90 -3.11 -37.82
C ALA A 299 -28.09 -4.54 -37.27
N THR A 300 -28.12 -5.56 -38.14
CA THR A 300 -28.14 -6.97 -37.69
C THR A 300 -26.83 -7.39 -37.02
N GLU A 301 -25.69 -6.96 -37.54
CA GLU A 301 -24.37 -7.26 -36.96
C GLU A 301 -24.18 -6.56 -35.61
N ALA A 302 -24.54 -5.28 -35.51
CA ALA A 302 -24.48 -4.52 -34.27
C ALA A 302 -25.38 -5.13 -33.18
N LEU A 303 -26.58 -5.60 -33.54
CA LEU A 303 -27.48 -6.29 -32.61
C LEU A 303 -27.00 -7.70 -32.24
N ALA A 304 -26.18 -8.35 -33.07
CA ALA A 304 -25.57 -9.64 -32.73
C ALA A 304 -24.41 -9.49 -31.71
N HIS A 305 -23.73 -8.34 -31.71
CA HIS A 305 -22.59 -8.06 -30.84
C HIS A 305 -22.92 -7.20 -29.60
N SER A 306 -24.19 -6.87 -29.38
CA SER A 306 -24.62 -6.00 -28.28
C SER A 306 -25.77 -6.60 -27.49
N ALA A 307 -25.84 -6.29 -26.20
CA ALA A 307 -26.89 -6.79 -25.30
C ALA A 307 -28.10 -5.84 -25.21
N SER A 308 -28.04 -4.66 -25.83
CA SER A 308 -29.13 -3.67 -25.84
C SER A 308 -29.10 -2.80 -27.10
N LEU A 309 -30.25 -2.19 -27.45
CA LEU A 309 -30.37 -1.27 -28.59
C LEU A 309 -29.41 -0.08 -28.47
N GLU A 310 -29.21 0.46 -27.26
CA GLU A 310 -28.29 1.59 -27.02
C GLU A 310 -26.84 1.19 -27.31
N GLN A 311 -26.42 -0.01 -26.89
CA GLN A 311 -25.09 -0.55 -27.21
C GLN A 311 -24.92 -0.82 -28.70
N ALA A 312 -25.96 -1.33 -29.38
CA ALA A 312 -25.96 -1.52 -30.83
C ALA A 312 -25.79 -0.19 -31.57
N THR A 313 -26.45 0.86 -31.06
CA THR A 313 -26.39 2.21 -31.65
C THR A 313 -25.00 2.83 -31.43
N ASP A 314 -24.43 2.71 -30.24
CA ASP A 314 -23.05 3.17 -29.96
C ASP A 314 -22.01 2.38 -30.77
N TYR A 315 -22.22 1.07 -30.98
CA TYR A 315 -21.37 0.25 -31.84
C TYR A 315 -21.35 0.76 -33.29
N LEU A 316 -22.52 1.10 -33.84
CA LEU A 316 -22.66 1.65 -35.19
C LEU A 316 -22.07 3.06 -35.32
N LEU A 317 -22.21 3.90 -34.29
CA LEU A 317 -21.69 5.27 -34.29
C LEU A 317 -20.18 5.34 -34.08
N SER A 318 -19.60 4.35 -33.39
CA SER A 318 -18.15 4.23 -33.18
C SER A 318 -17.41 3.57 -34.35
N HIS A 319 -18.13 2.94 -35.28
CA HIS A 319 -17.59 2.30 -36.48
C HIS A 319 -18.30 2.75 -37.77
N PRO A 320 -18.21 4.04 -38.18
CA PRO A 320 -18.75 4.47 -39.47
C PRO A 320 -17.87 3.97 -40.62
N THR A 321 -18.40 3.09 -41.47
CA THR A 321 -17.72 2.67 -42.71
C THR A 321 -17.97 3.67 -43.86
N PRO A 322 -17.05 3.76 -44.85
CA PRO A 322 -17.13 4.77 -45.91
C PRO A 322 -18.29 4.51 -46.87
N LEU A 323 -19.14 5.52 -47.09
CA LEU A 323 -20.24 5.47 -48.07
C LEU A 323 -19.70 5.26 -49.49
N VAL A 324 -19.97 4.10 -50.10
CA VAL A 324 -19.93 3.93 -51.55
C VAL A 324 -21.12 4.70 -52.15
N PRO A 325 -20.93 5.67 -53.07
CA PRO A 325 -22.04 6.43 -53.62
C PRO A 325 -22.93 5.55 -54.51
N ALA A 326 -24.24 5.56 -54.22
CA ALA A 326 -25.27 4.98 -55.07
C ALA A 326 -25.32 5.70 -56.43
N ALA A 327 -25.24 4.94 -57.53
CA ALA A 327 -25.37 5.46 -58.89
C ALA A 327 -26.84 5.83 -59.22
N PRO A 328 -27.10 6.93 -59.97
CA PRO A 328 -28.37 7.12 -60.64
C PRO A 328 -28.34 6.55 -62.07
N LEU A 329 -29.49 6.02 -62.47
CA LEU A 329 -29.85 5.52 -63.79
C LEU A 329 -29.73 6.60 -64.88
N ALA A 330 -29.08 6.30 -66.02
CA ALA A 330 -29.59 6.60 -67.37
C ALA A 330 -28.61 6.18 -68.49
N SER A 331 -29.21 5.71 -69.57
CA SER A 331 -28.72 5.20 -70.84
C SER A 331 -27.93 6.19 -71.72
N SER A 332 -26.82 5.74 -72.33
CA SER A 332 -26.58 5.69 -73.79
C SER A 332 -25.08 5.51 -74.12
N SER A 333 -24.79 4.68 -75.12
CA SER A 333 -23.48 4.33 -75.70
C SER A 333 -23.26 5.13 -77.01
N PRO A 334 -22.17 5.00 -77.81
CA PRO A 334 -20.74 4.67 -77.56
C PRO A 334 -19.76 5.66 -78.27
N LEU A 335 -18.44 5.48 -78.07
CA LEU A 335 -17.34 5.43 -79.09
C LEU A 335 -16.02 5.99 -78.54
N THR A 336 -14.99 5.13 -78.33
CA THR A 336 -13.74 5.05 -79.13
C THR A 336 -12.70 4.11 -78.46
N ALA A 337 -12.26 3.14 -79.26
CA ALA A 337 -11.01 2.35 -79.30
C ALA A 337 -9.89 2.70 -78.29
N ALA A 338 -9.28 1.79 -77.51
CA ALA A 338 -8.63 0.48 -77.74
C ALA A 338 -7.09 0.53 -77.55
N VAL A 339 -6.63 -0.21 -76.52
CA VAL A 339 -5.46 -1.14 -76.49
C VAL A 339 -4.03 -0.54 -76.38
N GLY A 340 -3.15 -1.00 -75.48
CA GLY A 340 -3.29 -2.04 -74.45
C GLY A 340 -2.00 -2.37 -73.67
N THR A 341 -2.15 -3.17 -72.61
CA THR A 341 -1.10 -4.05 -72.03
C THR A 341 -1.76 -5.18 -71.21
N PRO A 342 -1.20 -6.41 -71.15
CA PRO A 342 -1.96 -7.63 -70.91
C PRO A 342 -1.95 -8.17 -69.47
N ALA A 343 -3.10 -8.77 -69.12
CA ALA A 343 -3.34 -10.05 -68.43
C ALA A 343 -2.58 -10.46 -67.13
N ARG A 344 -3.35 -10.38 -66.03
CA ARG A 344 -3.55 -11.30 -64.89
C ARG A 344 -2.96 -12.74 -64.91
N ALA A 345 -2.58 -13.18 -63.70
CA ALA A 345 -2.93 -14.47 -63.06
C ALA A 345 -3.09 -14.21 -61.54
N ASP A 346 -4.31 -14.24 -60.96
CA ASP A 346 -4.91 -15.30 -60.10
C ASP A 346 -4.14 -15.49 -58.76
N MET A 347 -4.66 -15.39 -57.53
CA MET A 347 -6.00 -15.59 -56.92
C MET A 347 -6.02 -14.95 -55.47
N PRO A 348 -7.07 -15.07 -54.60
CA PRO A 348 -7.64 -13.97 -53.84
C PRO A 348 -7.25 -13.96 -52.35
N GLY A 349 -7.16 -12.77 -51.75
CA GLY A 349 -7.10 -12.56 -50.31
C GLY A 349 -8.02 -11.41 -49.94
N SER A 350 -8.97 -11.67 -49.05
CA SER A 350 -9.79 -10.65 -48.40
C SER A 350 -8.91 -9.77 -47.52
N ASP A 351 -8.43 -8.66 -48.06
CA ASP A 351 -7.81 -7.61 -47.24
C ASP A 351 -8.91 -6.91 -46.45
N LEU A 352 -9.04 -7.30 -45.18
CA LEU A 352 -9.55 -6.41 -44.14
C LEU A 352 -8.71 -5.12 -44.22
N GLU A 353 -9.36 -3.98 -44.50
CA GLU A 353 -8.68 -2.68 -44.58
C GLU A 353 -7.86 -2.44 -43.30
N MET A 354 -6.54 -2.46 -43.43
CA MET A 354 -5.63 -2.28 -42.29
C MET A 354 -5.51 -0.80 -41.97
N SER A 355 -5.70 -0.43 -40.70
CA SER A 355 -5.52 0.94 -40.21
C SER A 355 -4.16 1.50 -40.61
N GLU A 356 -4.08 2.80 -40.93
CA GLU A 356 -2.84 3.50 -41.29
C GLU A 356 -1.75 3.29 -40.23
N GLU A 357 -2.14 3.18 -38.95
CA GLU A 357 -1.25 2.87 -37.83
C GLU A 357 -0.61 1.48 -37.95
N ASP A 358 -1.39 0.45 -38.32
CA ASP A 358 -0.89 -0.92 -38.51
C ASP A 358 0.01 -1.04 -39.75
N GLN A 359 -0.23 -0.21 -40.78
CA GLN A 359 0.65 -0.14 -41.96
C GLN A 359 2.01 0.46 -41.60
N VAL A 360 2.02 1.56 -40.82
CA VAL A 360 3.26 2.16 -40.29
C VAL A 360 3.99 1.16 -39.39
N MET A 361 3.27 0.50 -38.49
CA MET A 361 3.86 -0.48 -37.58
C MET A 361 4.43 -1.70 -38.32
N ARG A 362 3.79 -2.13 -39.40
CA ARG A 362 4.33 -3.17 -40.28
C ARG A 362 5.59 -2.70 -41.01
N ALA A 363 5.62 -1.47 -41.52
CA ALA A 363 6.81 -0.92 -42.17
C ALA A 363 8.00 -0.83 -41.19
N ILE A 364 7.73 -0.42 -39.94
CA ILE A 364 8.70 -0.42 -38.85
C ILE A 364 9.19 -1.85 -38.56
N ALA A 365 8.28 -2.82 -38.42
CA ALA A 365 8.64 -4.22 -38.20
C ALA A 365 9.51 -4.80 -39.33
N MET A 366 9.20 -4.49 -40.59
CA MET A 366 9.99 -4.91 -41.74
C MET A 366 11.39 -4.28 -41.73
N SER A 367 11.50 -2.98 -41.40
CA SER A 367 12.78 -2.27 -41.33
C SER A 367 13.66 -2.73 -40.15
N LEU A 368 13.08 -2.98 -38.97
CA LEU A 368 13.78 -3.54 -37.81
C LEU A 368 14.18 -5.00 -38.05
N GLY A 369 13.32 -5.77 -38.72
CA GLY A 369 13.61 -7.14 -39.14
C GLY A 369 14.80 -7.19 -40.10
N GLU A 370 14.87 -6.31 -41.10
CA GLU A 370 15.94 -6.34 -42.11
C GLU A 370 17.33 -6.00 -41.53
N ASN A 371 17.40 -5.15 -40.49
CA ASN A 371 18.67 -4.80 -39.83
C ASN A 371 19.18 -5.83 -38.80
N ILE A 372 18.31 -6.70 -38.26
CA ILE A 372 18.68 -7.71 -37.25
C ILE A 372 18.80 -9.12 -37.88
N VAL A 373 18.12 -9.39 -39.01
CA VAL A 373 18.08 -10.69 -39.70
C VAL A 373 19.37 -11.04 -40.46
N ALA A 374 20.37 -10.16 -40.50
CA ALA A 374 21.68 -10.52 -41.04
C ALA A 374 22.42 -11.61 -40.22
N GLY A 375 21.85 -12.11 -39.11
CA GLY A 375 22.50 -13.13 -38.26
C GLY A 375 21.65 -14.28 -37.67
N GLN A 376 20.30 -14.30 -37.72
CA GLN A 376 19.50 -15.36 -37.06
C GLN A 376 18.25 -15.77 -37.85
N SER A 377 17.98 -17.08 -37.91
CA SER A 377 16.88 -17.70 -38.66
C SER A 377 15.51 -17.48 -38.01
N ARG A 378 14.46 -17.27 -38.84
CA ARG A 378 13.05 -17.08 -38.47
C ARG A 378 12.46 -18.13 -37.49
N THR A 379 13.11 -19.29 -37.34
CA THR A 379 12.73 -20.35 -36.40
C THR A 379 12.87 -19.95 -34.92
N ALA A 380 13.76 -19.02 -34.57
CA ALA A 380 13.95 -18.60 -33.18
C ALA A 380 12.82 -17.69 -32.67
N GLU A 381 12.16 -16.92 -33.54
CA GLU A 381 11.09 -15.99 -33.16
C GLU A 381 9.80 -16.71 -32.77
N GLU A 382 9.51 -17.86 -33.40
CA GLU A 382 8.37 -18.73 -33.07
C GLU A 382 8.63 -19.53 -31.78
N GLU A 383 9.86 -20.00 -31.54
CA GLU A 383 10.25 -20.70 -30.30
C GLU A 383 10.27 -19.75 -29.06
N GLU A 384 10.58 -18.46 -29.24
CA GLU A 384 10.52 -17.45 -28.17
C GLU A 384 9.08 -17.05 -27.78
N GLU A 385 8.10 -17.18 -28.69
CA GLU A 385 6.68 -16.96 -28.37
C GLU A 385 6.06 -18.14 -27.59
N GLU A 386 6.63 -19.35 -27.70
CA GLU A 386 6.18 -20.55 -26.98
C GLU A 386 6.76 -20.71 -25.57
N LYS A 387 7.84 -20.00 -25.20
CA LYS A 387 8.35 -20.01 -23.82
C LYS A 387 7.45 -19.16 -22.92
N GLY A 388 6.45 -19.81 -22.32
CA GLY A 388 5.72 -19.26 -21.19
C GLY A 388 6.66 -18.82 -20.06
N GLN A 389 6.24 -17.85 -19.26
CA GLN A 389 7.00 -17.44 -18.07
C GLN A 389 7.30 -18.66 -17.21
N ALA A 390 8.56 -18.82 -16.80
CA ALA A 390 8.94 -19.92 -15.94
C ALA A 390 8.10 -19.89 -14.66
N GLU A 391 7.42 -20.99 -14.35
CA GLU A 391 6.73 -21.14 -13.07
C GLU A 391 7.80 -21.19 -11.98
N GLU A 392 7.89 -20.11 -11.23
CA GLU A 392 8.82 -19.97 -10.12
C GLU A 392 8.02 -19.83 -8.83
N GLU A 393 8.36 -20.64 -7.83
CA GLU A 393 7.74 -20.55 -6.51
C GLU A 393 8.05 -19.18 -5.86
N PRO A 394 7.18 -18.66 -4.99
CA PRO A 394 7.48 -17.45 -4.23
C PRO A 394 8.78 -17.59 -3.40
N PRO A 395 9.46 -16.47 -3.06
CA PRO A 395 10.65 -16.52 -2.21
C PRO A 395 10.36 -17.24 -0.89
N ASP A 396 11.34 -18.01 -0.41
CA ASP A 396 11.25 -18.69 0.89
C ASP A 396 11.03 -17.64 1.99
N PRO A 397 9.92 -17.70 2.74
CA PRO A 397 9.63 -16.78 3.84
C PRO A 397 10.79 -16.66 4.84
N GLY A 398 11.53 -17.76 5.07
CA GLY A 398 12.63 -17.80 6.04
C GLY A 398 13.78 -16.84 5.73
N VAL A 399 14.04 -16.54 4.45
CA VAL A 399 15.12 -15.62 4.05
C VAL A 399 14.76 -14.18 4.41
N MET A 400 13.52 -13.77 4.14
CA MET A 400 13.04 -12.43 4.50
C MET A 400 12.88 -12.28 6.01
N ASP A 401 12.44 -13.34 6.70
CA ASP A 401 12.34 -13.36 8.17
C ASP A 401 13.71 -13.12 8.81
N ALA A 402 14.73 -13.90 8.42
CA ALA A 402 16.10 -13.75 8.91
C ALA A 402 16.68 -12.34 8.67
N PHE A 403 16.34 -11.72 7.54
CA PHE A 403 16.70 -10.33 7.26
C PHE A 403 16.00 -9.36 8.22
N THR A 404 14.68 -9.46 8.37
CA THR A 404 13.90 -8.53 9.22
C THR A 404 14.25 -8.63 10.71
N GLU A 405 14.70 -9.80 11.18
CA GLU A 405 15.18 -9.99 12.55
C GLU A 405 16.48 -9.23 12.84
N ASN A 406 17.33 -9.03 11.83
CA ASN A 406 18.68 -8.49 12.00
C ASN A 406 18.91 -7.13 11.29
N MET A 407 17.86 -6.48 10.79
CA MET A 407 18.02 -5.28 9.98
C MET A 407 18.29 -3.99 10.78
N LEU A 408 17.78 -3.89 12.02
CA LEU A 408 17.84 -2.65 12.81
C LEU A 408 19.28 -2.15 13.00
N PRO A 409 20.29 -2.99 13.35
CA PRO A 409 21.67 -2.55 13.43
C PRO A 409 22.21 -1.97 12.12
N GLY A 410 21.84 -2.55 10.97
CA GLY A 410 22.21 -2.04 9.64
C GLY A 410 21.57 -0.68 9.36
N CYS A 411 20.29 -0.50 9.70
CA CYS A 411 19.61 0.80 9.61
C CYS A 411 20.30 1.86 10.46
N LEU A 412 20.69 1.54 11.69
CA LEU A 412 21.38 2.48 12.59
C LEU A 412 22.78 2.85 12.07
N ARG A 413 23.55 1.89 11.56
CA ARG A 413 24.86 2.18 10.93
C ARG A 413 24.71 3.07 9.70
N LEU A 414 23.70 2.82 8.86
CA LEU A 414 23.40 3.67 7.72
C LEU A 414 23.09 5.09 8.19
N LEU A 415 22.25 5.25 9.20
CA LEU A 415 21.87 6.53 9.77
C LEU A 415 23.02 7.30 10.42
N ASP A 416 23.98 6.59 11.02
CA ASP A 416 25.21 7.19 11.55
C ASP A 416 26.08 7.78 10.42
N SER A 417 25.99 7.24 9.21
CA SER A 417 26.69 7.76 8.02
C SER A 417 25.88 8.79 7.22
N LEU A 418 24.57 8.59 7.10
CA LEU A 418 23.63 9.35 6.25
C LEU A 418 22.35 9.70 7.03
N PRO A 419 22.39 10.72 7.92
CA PRO A 419 21.26 11.09 8.77
C PRO A 419 19.98 11.46 8.01
N ASP A 420 20.11 12.01 6.80
CA ASP A 420 18.97 12.47 5.99
C ASP A 420 18.07 11.31 5.51
N THR A 421 18.55 10.06 5.59
CA THR A 421 17.78 8.85 5.25
C THR A 421 16.77 8.43 6.32
N VAL A 422 16.69 9.15 7.45
CA VAL A 422 15.83 8.80 8.61
C VAL A 422 14.36 8.55 8.27
N TYR A 423 13.78 9.33 7.36
CA TYR A 423 12.39 9.14 6.94
C TYR A 423 12.21 7.84 6.14
N ARG A 424 13.17 7.50 5.27
CA ARG A 424 13.14 6.25 4.50
C ARG A 424 13.35 5.03 5.39
N VAL A 425 14.20 5.14 6.42
CA VAL A 425 14.37 4.10 7.43
C VAL A 425 13.10 3.93 8.25
N CYS A 426 12.43 5.02 8.62
CA CYS A 426 11.13 4.98 9.29
C CYS A 426 10.08 4.25 8.43
N ASP A 427 9.95 4.61 7.14
CA ASP A 427 9.05 3.94 6.18
C ASP A 427 9.32 2.44 6.08
N LEU A 428 10.60 2.05 6.07
CA LEU A 428 11.04 0.66 6.01
C LEU A 428 10.64 -0.11 7.27
N LEU A 429 10.95 0.43 8.45
CA LEU A 429 10.56 -0.18 9.72
C LEU A 429 9.04 -0.28 9.83
N GLY A 430 8.30 0.75 9.41
CA GLY A 430 6.84 0.71 9.33
C GLY A 430 6.31 -0.39 8.39
N ALA A 431 6.94 -0.59 7.24
CA ALA A 431 6.61 -1.70 6.33
C ALA A 431 6.85 -3.08 6.98
N VAL A 432 7.90 -3.22 7.78
CA VAL A 432 8.20 -4.47 8.50
C VAL A 432 7.24 -4.67 9.67
N VAL A 433 6.84 -3.63 10.39
CA VAL A 433 5.79 -3.71 11.42
C VAL A 433 4.48 -4.21 10.81
N ALA A 434 4.10 -3.71 9.64
CA ALA A 434 2.90 -4.16 8.94
C ALA A 434 2.98 -5.65 8.53
N ARG A 435 4.19 -6.15 8.26
CA ARG A 435 4.45 -7.55 7.87
C ARG A 435 4.52 -8.50 9.06
N ASN A 436 5.36 -8.18 10.05
CA ASN A 436 5.71 -9.07 11.16
C ASN A 436 4.79 -8.89 12.39
N GLY A 437 4.01 -7.80 12.43
CA GLY A 437 3.01 -7.54 13.47
C GLY A 437 3.58 -6.94 14.76
N SER A 438 2.73 -6.91 15.79
CA SER A 438 2.98 -6.17 17.04
C SER A 438 4.11 -6.73 17.90
N ALA A 439 4.32 -8.05 17.92
CA ALA A 439 5.38 -8.66 18.73
C ALA A 439 6.77 -8.23 18.26
N TRP A 440 7.01 -8.29 16.95
CA TRP A 440 8.25 -7.81 16.35
C TRP A 440 8.41 -6.30 16.53
N ARG A 441 7.33 -5.52 16.35
CA ARG A 441 7.33 -4.07 16.60
C ARG A 441 7.84 -3.75 18.01
N ASP A 442 7.26 -4.39 19.03
CA ASP A 442 7.58 -4.09 20.43
C ASP A 442 9.04 -4.48 20.74
N GLN A 443 9.52 -5.60 20.21
CA GLN A 443 10.93 -5.99 20.31
C GLN A 443 11.89 -5.01 19.61
N MET A 444 11.57 -4.59 18.38
CA MET A 444 12.38 -3.63 17.62
C MET A 444 12.44 -2.28 18.33
N LEU A 445 11.30 -1.77 18.81
CA LEU A 445 11.23 -0.53 19.58
C LEU A 445 12.01 -0.62 20.89
N ALA A 446 11.95 -1.76 21.59
CA ALA A 446 12.74 -2.01 22.80
C ALA A 446 14.26 -1.97 22.51
N CYS A 447 14.71 -2.60 21.42
CA CYS A 447 16.10 -2.52 20.98
C CYS A 447 16.52 -1.07 20.65
N LEU A 448 15.68 -0.32 19.92
CA LEU A 448 15.95 1.09 19.62
C LEU A 448 15.98 1.95 20.88
N LEU A 449 15.10 1.71 21.84
CA LEU A 449 15.11 2.40 23.14
C LEU A 449 16.38 2.12 23.95
N GLN A 450 16.91 0.91 23.86
CA GLN A 450 18.19 0.57 24.51
C GLN A 450 19.36 1.34 23.87
N GLU A 451 19.36 1.53 22.55
CA GLU A 451 20.32 2.37 21.84
C GLU A 451 20.19 3.86 22.23
N VAL A 452 18.96 4.37 22.33
CA VAL A 452 18.69 5.73 22.84
C VAL A 452 19.18 5.87 24.29
N ARG A 453 18.90 4.90 25.17
CA ARG A 453 19.38 4.90 26.56
C ARG A 453 20.90 5.00 26.62
N THR A 454 21.59 4.20 25.82
CA THR A 454 23.05 4.14 25.82
C THR A 454 23.65 5.49 25.42
N THR A 455 23.14 6.09 24.35
CA THR A 455 23.60 7.41 23.87
C THR A 455 23.23 8.55 24.83
N VAL A 456 22.02 8.56 25.38
CA VAL A 456 21.59 9.55 26.40
C VAL A 456 22.44 9.47 27.66
N THR A 457 22.77 8.27 28.13
CA THR A 457 23.60 8.06 29.32
C THR A 457 25.02 8.58 29.09
N ALA A 458 25.61 8.31 27.92
CA ALA A 458 26.93 8.85 27.56
C ALA A 458 26.94 10.40 27.54
N LEU A 459 25.88 11.02 27.02
CA LEU A 459 25.76 12.49 27.03
C LEU A 459 25.56 13.06 28.44
N LEU A 460 24.82 12.36 29.31
CA LEU A 460 24.69 12.75 30.72
C LEU A 460 26.03 12.69 31.46
N GLU A 461 26.85 11.67 31.19
CA GLU A 461 28.21 11.59 31.75
C GLU A 461 29.06 12.77 31.29
N VAL A 462 29.02 13.14 30.01
CA VAL A 462 29.72 14.32 29.48
C VAL A 462 29.25 15.60 30.18
N ALA A 463 27.94 15.78 30.33
CA ALA A 463 27.37 16.94 30.99
C ALA A 463 27.75 17.03 32.48
N GLY A 464 27.92 15.89 33.15
CA GLY A 464 28.27 15.77 34.58
C GLY A 464 29.75 15.96 34.92
N ARG A 465 30.66 16.05 33.94
CA ARG A 465 32.11 16.22 34.17
C ARG A 465 32.46 17.64 34.64
N GLU A 466 32.29 17.92 35.93
CA GLU A 466 32.58 19.24 36.52
C GLU A 466 34.06 19.66 36.38
N GLU A 467 34.97 18.70 36.23
CA GLU A 467 36.40 18.92 35.98
C GLU A 467 36.68 19.61 34.63
N VAL A 468 35.76 19.47 33.67
CA VAL A 468 35.89 20.02 32.32
C VAL A 468 35.20 21.40 32.25
N PRO A 469 35.85 22.42 31.68
CA PRO A 469 35.26 23.74 31.49
C PRO A 469 33.88 23.67 30.83
N GLN A 470 32.94 24.48 31.31
CA GLN A 470 31.55 24.45 30.84
C GLN A 470 31.42 24.67 29.31
N ALA A 471 32.23 25.57 28.73
CA ALA A 471 32.25 25.81 27.29
C ALA A 471 32.73 24.59 26.48
N GLU A 472 33.68 23.82 27.01
CA GLU A 472 34.15 22.59 26.38
C GLU A 472 33.09 21.49 26.47
N ARG A 473 32.41 21.34 27.62
CA ARG A 473 31.25 20.45 27.75
C ARG A 473 30.13 20.80 26.75
N ALA A 474 29.84 22.09 26.56
CA ALA A 474 28.83 22.54 25.59
C ALA A 474 29.21 22.15 24.15
N SER A 475 30.48 22.30 23.78
CA SER A 475 30.99 21.84 22.49
C SER A 475 30.91 20.31 22.35
N GLN A 476 31.30 19.56 23.39
CA GLN A 476 31.24 18.10 23.40
C GLN A 476 29.81 17.58 23.23
N LEU A 477 28.82 18.17 23.91
CA LEU A 477 27.41 17.81 23.76
C LEU A 477 26.86 18.02 22.35
N SER A 478 27.52 18.81 21.51
CA SER A 478 27.10 19.10 20.13
C SER A 478 27.87 18.28 19.09
N ASN A 479 29.15 18.00 19.34
CA ASN A 479 30.09 17.54 18.31
C ASN A 479 30.61 16.11 18.51
N LEU A 480 30.44 15.51 19.68
CA LEU A 480 30.88 14.14 19.93
C LEU A 480 30.15 13.13 19.01
N PRO A 481 30.78 11.99 18.65
CA PRO A 481 30.12 10.96 17.88
C PRO A 481 28.85 10.46 18.58
N GLU A 482 28.86 10.35 19.91
CA GLU A 482 27.69 9.98 20.72
C GLU A 482 26.55 11.01 20.58
N ALA A 483 26.87 12.30 20.40
CA ALA A 483 25.87 13.34 20.18
C ALA A 483 25.20 13.21 18.80
N ASN A 484 25.97 12.88 17.76
CA ASN A 484 25.43 12.58 16.44
C ASN A 484 24.57 11.31 16.46
N MET A 485 25.06 10.26 17.12
CA MET A 485 24.33 9.00 17.31
C MET A 485 23.00 9.22 18.05
N ALA A 486 23.01 10.02 19.12
CA ALA A 486 21.81 10.41 19.87
C ALA A 486 20.83 11.17 18.98
N ALA A 487 21.31 12.10 18.15
CA ALA A 487 20.46 12.90 17.28
C ALA A 487 19.65 12.02 16.35
N VAL A 488 20.29 11.06 15.68
CA VAL A 488 19.58 10.21 14.72
C VAL A 488 18.73 9.14 15.39
N ARG A 489 19.19 8.52 16.48
CA ARG A 489 18.41 7.52 17.24
C ARG A 489 17.15 8.13 17.88
N ILE A 490 17.28 9.28 18.54
CA ILE A 490 16.13 10.00 19.12
C ILE A 490 15.19 10.46 18.02
N HIS A 491 15.71 10.98 16.91
CA HIS A 491 14.87 11.42 15.80
C HIS A 491 14.08 10.25 15.18
N LEU A 492 14.73 9.12 14.89
CA LEU A 492 14.07 7.92 14.38
C LEU A 492 12.97 7.45 15.34
N PHE A 493 13.27 7.35 16.63
CA PHE A 493 12.26 6.96 17.63
C PHE A 493 11.11 7.97 17.69
N THR A 494 11.39 9.27 17.55
CA THR A 494 10.37 10.33 17.52
C THR A 494 9.42 10.15 16.34
N LEU A 495 9.93 9.83 15.14
CA LEU A 495 9.11 9.57 13.95
C LEU A 495 8.24 8.32 14.14
N LEU A 496 8.83 7.22 14.62
CA LEU A 496 8.10 5.99 14.92
C LEU A 496 7.03 6.20 16.01
N PHE A 497 7.29 7.08 16.98
CA PHE A 497 6.32 7.47 17.99
C PHE A 497 5.10 8.15 17.35
N GLU A 498 5.28 9.02 16.36
CA GLU A 498 4.16 9.70 15.71
C GLU A 498 3.19 8.73 15.02
N GLU A 499 3.71 7.64 14.45
CA GLU A 499 2.96 6.56 13.81
C GLU A 499 2.36 5.59 14.84
N MET A 500 3.13 5.17 15.85
CA MET A 500 2.79 4.10 16.79
C MET A 500 2.77 4.59 18.26
N ARG A 501 1.97 5.62 18.51
CA ARG A 501 1.97 6.41 19.77
C ARG A 501 1.88 5.59 21.05
N LEU A 502 0.85 4.75 21.19
CA LEU A 502 0.56 4.07 22.45
C LEU A 502 1.63 2.99 22.79
N PRO A 503 2.04 2.11 21.86
CA PRO A 503 3.18 1.21 22.09
C PRO A 503 4.47 1.94 22.50
N CYS A 504 4.85 3.00 21.78
CA CYS A 504 6.07 3.75 22.09
C CYS A 504 6.00 4.41 23.48
N ALA A 505 4.84 4.95 23.85
CA ALA A 505 4.62 5.56 25.16
C ALA A 505 4.71 4.54 26.31
N SER A 506 4.12 3.36 26.15
CA SER A 506 4.18 2.29 27.14
C SER A 506 5.61 1.77 27.31
N LEU A 507 6.34 1.57 26.21
CA LEU A 507 7.73 1.10 26.25
C LEU A 507 8.68 2.11 26.88
N LEU A 508 8.44 3.42 26.72
CA LEU A 508 9.22 4.45 27.43
C LEU A 508 9.10 4.34 28.95
N GLU A 509 7.91 3.96 29.46
CA GLU A 509 7.68 3.71 30.89
C GLU A 509 8.28 2.38 31.32
N GLU A 510 8.07 1.31 30.55
CA GLU A 510 8.60 -0.03 30.86
C GLU A 510 10.13 -0.04 30.94
N HIS A 511 10.79 0.69 30.05
CA HIS A 511 12.23 0.80 30.05
C HIS A 511 12.74 1.88 31.01
N ASP A 512 11.92 2.65 31.73
CA ASP A 512 12.33 3.76 32.60
C ASP A 512 13.21 4.82 31.90
N LEU A 513 12.86 5.22 30.68
CA LEU A 513 13.69 6.16 29.89
C LEU A 513 13.28 7.63 30.04
N VAL A 514 12.07 7.89 30.53
CA VAL A 514 11.54 9.26 30.71
C VAL A 514 12.44 10.10 31.62
N ASP A 515 12.90 9.54 32.74
CA ASP A 515 13.78 10.24 33.70
C ASP A 515 15.12 10.66 33.07
N PRO A 516 15.91 9.76 32.45
CA PRO A 516 17.12 10.14 31.72
C PRO A 516 16.90 11.22 30.65
N LEU A 517 15.80 11.17 29.90
CA LEU A 517 15.49 12.18 28.87
C LEU A 517 15.25 13.56 29.50
N VAL A 518 14.48 13.63 30.60
CA VAL A 518 14.25 14.88 31.34
C VAL A 518 15.55 15.41 31.95
N GLN A 519 16.37 14.53 32.54
CA GLN A 519 17.67 14.89 33.09
C GLN A 519 18.60 15.44 32.01
N LEU A 520 18.57 14.88 30.81
CA LEU A 520 19.42 15.34 29.71
C LEU A 520 19.01 16.74 29.24
N VAL A 521 17.70 17.03 29.14
CA VAL A 521 17.23 18.40 28.82
C VAL A 521 17.69 19.40 29.87
N ASP A 522 17.60 19.05 31.16
CA ASP A 522 18.05 19.90 32.26
C ASP A 522 19.56 20.10 32.26
N ALA A 523 20.34 19.03 32.07
CA ALA A 523 21.78 19.08 31.98
C ALA A 523 22.25 19.91 30.77
N ALA A 524 21.60 19.75 29.62
CA ALA A 524 21.85 20.54 28.42
C ALA A 524 21.65 22.03 28.68
N GLN A 525 20.53 22.40 29.29
CA GLN A 525 20.27 23.80 29.63
C GLN A 525 21.34 24.35 30.57
N ARG A 526 21.71 23.62 31.64
CA ARG A 526 22.74 24.05 32.58
C ARG A 526 24.11 24.25 31.92
N VAL A 527 24.47 23.40 30.96
CA VAL A 527 25.74 23.49 30.24
C VAL A 527 25.72 24.61 29.19
N LEU A 528 24.62 24.77 28.44
CA LEU A 528 24.49 25.75 27.37
C LEU A 528 24.29 27.19 27.87
N VAL A 529 23.70 27.38 29.06
CA VAL A 529 23.58 28.70 29.69
C VAL A 529 24.92 29.08 30.36
N LEU A 530 25.78 29.72 29.57
CA LEU A 530 27.09 30.18 30.02
C LEU A 530 26.98 31.49 30.83
N PRO A 531 27.66 31.61 32.00
CA PRO A 531 27.64 32.83 32.82
C PRO A 531 28.19 34.07 32.11
N VAL A 532 29.11 33.87 31.17
CA VAL A 532 29.69 34.93 30.32
C VAL A 532 29.24 34.66 28.89
N PRO A 533 28.58 35.62 28.21
CA PRO A 533 28.18 35.43 26.83
C PRO A 533 29.43 35.26 25.95
N PRO A 534 29.61 34.12 25.28
CA PRO A 534 30.72 33.94 24.35
C PRO A 534 30.58 34.90 23.16
N LYS A 535 31.70 35.21 22.48
CA LYS A 535 31.70 36.02 21.24
C LYS A 535 30.85 35.39 20.13
N GLU A 536 30.78 34.07 20.12
CA GLU A 536 29.95 33.28 19.23
C GLU A 536 29.00 32.43 20.08
N PRO A 537 27.69 32.39 19.74
CA PRO A 537 26.74 31.60 20.50
C PRO A 537 27.11 30.12 20.47
N PRO A 538 26.86 29.36 21.57
CA PRO A 538 27.10 27.93 21.57
C PRO A 538 26.24 27.26 20.50
N ALA A 539 26.82 26.31 19.76
CA ALA A 539 26.09 25.50 18.79
C ALA A 539 24.93 24.78 19.49
N THR A 540 23.76 24.77 18.87
CA THR A 540 22.61 24.03 19.40
C THR A 540 22.82 22.54 19.12
N PRO A 541 22.79 21.65 20.12
CA PRO A 541 22.93 20.22 19.87
C PRO A 541 21.80 19.69 18.98
N LYS A 542 22.15 18.98 17.91
CA LYS A 542 21.18 18.48 16.90
C LYS A 542 20.11 17.55 17.49
N TRP A 543 20.43 16.83 18.57
CA TRP A 543 19.51 15.93 19.26
C TRP A 543 18.46 16.65 20.11
N LEU A 544 18.67 17.93 20.46
CA LEU A 544 17.85 18.65 21.43
C LEU A 544 16.42 18.85 20.92
N VAL A 545 16.25 19.21 19.64
CA VAL A 545 14.93 19.41 19.03
C VAL A 545 14.10 18.13 19.07
N SER A 546 14.67 17.01 18.61
CA SER A 546 14.00 15.71 18.59
C SER A 546 13.70 15.21 20.00
N LEU A 547 14.61 15.45 20.96
CA LEU A 547 14.39 15.10 22.37
C LEU A 547 13.21 15.86 22.98
N VAL A 548 13.14 17.18 22.77
CA VAL A 548 12.03 18.00 23.27
C VAL A 548 10.70 17.58 22.62
N LEU A 549 10.72 17.29 21.32
CA LEU A 549 9.55 16.76 20.60
C LEU A 549 9.12 15.39 21.14
N LEU A 550 10.06 14.49 21.45
CA LEU A 550 9.78 13.19 22.04
C LEU A 550 9.07 13.32 23.39
N VAL A 551 9.56 14.22 24.26
CA VAL A 551 8.92 14.50 25.55
C VAL A 551 7.52 15.09 25.37
N ASP A 552 7.31 15.99 24.39
CA ASP A 552 5.98 16.52 24.05
C ASP A 552 5.02 15.43 23.57
N LEU A 553 5.50 14.51 22.72
CA LEU A 553 4.73 13.40 22.20
C LEU A 553 4.36 12.40 23.30
N TYR A 554 5.29 12.11 24.21
CA TYR A 554 5.05 11.26 25.37
C TYR A 554 3.94 11.84 26.25
N GLU A 555 4.01 13.13 26.61
CA GLU A 555 2.98 13.75 27.44
C GLU A 555 1.64 13.85 26.70
N LYS A 556 1.67 14.11 25.38
CA LYS A 556 0.47 14.06 24.53
C LYS A 556 -0.18 12.67 24.55
N ALA A 557 0.61 11.60 24.47
CA ALA A 557 0.13 10.22 24.52
C ALA A 557 -0.43 9.85 25.91
N SER A 558 0.23 10.29 26.98
CA SER A 558 -0.29 10.20 28.36
C SER A 558 -1.67 10.82 28.49
N VAL A 559 -1.84 12.09 28.09
CA VAL A 559 -3.12 12.78 28.16
C VAL A 559 -4.19 12.08 27.31
N ALA A 560 -3.84 11.65 26.09
CA ALA A 560 -4.75 10.93 25.22
C ALA A 560 -5.20 9.58 25.82
N SER A 561 -4.27 8.81 26.40
CA SER A 561 -4.57 7.49 27.00
C SER A 561 -5.47 7.63 28.23
N LYS A 562 -5.19 8.59 29.11
CA LYS A 562 -6.02 8.91 30.30
C LYS A 562 -7.43 9.33 29.92
N ARG A 563 -7.59 10.13 28.86
CA ARG A 563 -8.92 10.55 28.34
C ARG A 563 -9.68 9.39 27.70
N ARG A 564 -8.97 8.47 27.06
CA ARG A 564 -9.55 7.31 26.37
C ARG A 564 -9.94 6.19 27.33
N ALA A 565 -9.20 5.98 28.40
CA ALA A 565 -9.43 4.91 29.37
C ALA A 565 -10.87 4.81 29.91
N PRO A 566 -11.49 5.88 30.46
CA PRO A 566 -12.86 5.79 30.96
C PRO A 566 -13.87 5.49 29.85
N LEU A 567 -13.61 5.94 28.61
CA LEU A 567 -14.46 5.69 27.44
C LEU A 567 -14.47 4.21 27.04
N LEU A 568 -13.35 3.51 27.22
CA LEU A 568 -13.24 2.08 26.92
C LEU A 568 -13.93 1.20 27.98
N GLN A 569 -14.10 1.70 29.20
CA GLN A 569 -14.75 1.02 30.31
C GLN A 569 -16.28 1.17 30.31
N LEU A 570 -16.85 1.93 29.37
CA LEU A 570 -18.30 2.13 29.32
C LEU A 570 -19.02 0.81 28.96
N PRO A 571 -19.99 0.33 29.76
CA PRO A 571 -20.78 -0.88 29.48
C PRO A 571 -21.51 -0.87 28.14
N LYS A 572 -21.85 0.32 27.63
CA LYS A 572 -22.48 0.50 26.32
C LYS A 572 -21.83 1.70 25.62
N ARG A 573 -21.13 1.41 24.52
CA ARG A 573 -20.48 2.42 23.67
C ARG A 573 -21.38 2.75 22.47
N GLN A 574 -21.98 3.94 22.49
CA GLN A 574 -22.85 4.42 21.42
C GLN A 574 -22.26 5.66 20.76
N TRP A 575 -21.84 5.50 19.51
CA TRP A 575 -21.36 6.58 18.68
C TRP A 575 -22.53 7.39 18.12
N LYS A 576 -22.34 8.71 18.06
CA LYS A 576 -23.29 9.70 17.52
C LYS A 576 -22.57 10.68 16.60
N TRP A 577 -23.26 11.16 15.57
CA TRP A 577 -22.81 12.22 14.67
C TRP A 577 -23.73 13.42 14.75
N PHE A 578 -23.20 14.61 14.50
CA PHE A 578 -23.98 15.84 14.56
C PHE A 578 -24.69 16.10 13.24
N ASP A 579 -26.02 16.23 13.26
CA ASP A 579 -26.81 16.56 12.09
C ASP A 579 -27.05 18.07 11.99
N ASP A 580 -26.31 18.73 11.11
CA ASP A 580 -26.37 20.19 10.90
C ASP A 580 -27.77 20.68 10.56
N ARG A 581 -28.60 19.84 9.91
CA ARG A 581 -29.94 20.24 9.48
C ARG A 581 -30.95 20.24 10.63
N THR A 582 -30.78 19.34 11.59
CA THR A 582 -31.68 19.22 12.75
C THR A 582 -31.09 19.83 14.01
N GLY A 583 -29.79 20.16 14.01
CA GLY A 583 -29.04 20.63 15.18
C GLY A 583 -28.94 19.58 16.29
N ARG A 584 -29.12 18.29 15.97
CA ARG A 584 -29.21 17.21 16.97
C ARG A 584 -28.17 16.13 16.70
N TRP A 585 -27.70 15.52 17.80
CA TRP A 585 -26.87 14.33 17.76
C TRP A 585 -27.70 13.12 17.37
N SER A 586 -27.33 12.46 16.27
CA SER A 586 -27.97 11.27 15.73
C SER A 586 -27.11 10.04 15.95
N THR A 587 -27.70 8.92 16.35
CA THR A 587 -26.99 7.65 16.58
C THR A 587 -26.65 6.96 15.26
N TYR A 588 -25.47 6.33 15.20
CA TYR A 588 -25.17 5.42 14.09
C TYR A 588 -26.03 4.15 14.13
N GLN A 589 -26.27 3.57 12.96
CA GLN A 589 -26.87 2.25 12.84
C GLN A 589 -25.98 1.19 13.52
N PRO A 590 -26.53 0.09 14.06
CA PRO A 590 -25.78 -0.89 14.85
C PRO A 590 -24.52 -1.44 14.16
N GLN A 591 -24.60 -1.74 12.86
CA GLN A 591 -23.44 -2.24 12.08
C GLN A 591 -22.32 -1.20 12.01
N ASN A 592 -22.65 0.05 11.68
CA ASN A 592 -21.67 1.13 11.61
C ASN A 592 -21.13 1.52 12.98
N ASN A 593 -21.98 1.50 14.01
CA ASN A 593 -21.55 1.71 15.40
C ASN A 593 -20.53 0.66 15.82
N LYS A 594 -20.77 -0.62 15.51
CA LYS A 594 -19.84 -1.71 15.81
C LYS A 594 -18.50 -1.51 15.09
N ALA A 595 -18.51 -1.22 13.79
CA ALA A 595 -17.28 -0.97 13.04
C ALA A 595 -16.47 0.22 13.58
N ILE A 596 -17.14 1.33 13.92
CA ILE A 596 -16.50 2.50 14.51
C ILE A 596 -15.93 2.17 15.89
N ASP A 597 -16.68 1.43 16.70
CA ASP A 597 -16.25 1.05 18.05
C ASP A 597 -15.06 0.09 18.04
N GLU A 598 -15.08 -0.92 17.16
CA GLU A 598 -13.98 -1.86 16.96
C GLU A 598 -12.71 -1.14 16.51
N ALA A 599 -12.80 -0.28 15.49
CA ALA A 599 -11.67 0.51 15.01
C ALA A 599 -11.13 1.47 16.08
N TYR A 600 -12.02 2.13 16.83
CA TYR A 600 -11.61 2.97 17.95
C TYR A 600 -10.92 2.17 19.04
N CYS A 601 -11.37 0.96 19.35
CA CYS A 601 -10.73 0.07 20.32
C CYS A 601 -9.37 -0.43 19.84
N ALA A 602 -9.24 -0.76 18.55
CA ALA A 602 -7.99 -1.18 17.91
C ALA A 602 -6.96 -0.04 17.76
N VAL A 603 -7.30 1.20 18.15
CA VAL A 603 -6.42 2.38 18.01
C VAL A 603 -6.15 2.76 16.55
N GLU A 604 -7.07 2.41 15.65
CA GLU A 604 -6.98 2.82 14.25
C GLU A 604 -7.06 4.35 14.13
N PRO A 605 -6.35 4.99 13.19
CA PRO A 605 -6.42 6.44 13.00
C PRO A 605 -7.76 6.89 12.42
N SER A 606 -8.39 6.01 11.62
CA SER A 606 -9.66 6.25 10.97
C SER A 606 -10.37 4.96 10.60
N VAL A 607 -11.67 5.03 10.35
CA VAL A 607 -12.47 3.89 9.89
C VAL A 607 -13.35 4.30 8.71
N HIS A 608 -13.44 3.41 7.71
CA HIS A 608 -14.29 3.58 6.55
C HIS A 608 -15.56 2.75 6.73
N PHE A 609 -16.72 3.33 6.46
CA PHE A 609 -17.99 2.62 6.49
C PHE A 609 -18.96 3.18 5.46
N THR A 610 -19.95 2.37 5.09
CA THR A 610 -20.99 2.77 4.15
C THR A 610 -22.30 2.98 4.90
N ALA A 611 -22.99 4.09 4.65
CA ALA A 611 -24.32 4.33 5.18
C ALA A 611 -25.28 4.67 4.03
N GLY A 612 -26.19 3.74 3.73
CA GLY A 612 -27.03 3.80 2.53
C GLY A 612 -26.19 3.60 1.26
N ARG A 613 -26.18 4.58 0.37
CA ARG A 613 -25.40 4.55 -0.88
C ARG A 613 -24.09 5.35 -0.82
N ARG A 614 -23.79 5.97 0.32
CA ARG A 614 -22.65 6.88 0.49
C ARG A 614 -21.58 6.27 1.36
N LYS A 615 -20.32 6.56 1.03
CA LYS A 615 -19.15 6.17 1.80
C LYS A 615 -18.70 7.31 2.71
N TYR A 616 -18.34 6.94 3.94
CA TYR A 616 -17.90 7.87 4.96
C TYR A 616 -16.63 7.37 5.64
N THR A 617 -15.81 8.31 6.06
CA THR A 617 -14.62 8.07 6.87
C THR A 617 -14.77 8.79 8.20
N VAL A 618 -14.60 8.09 9.33
CA VAL A 618 -14.46 8.73 10.64
C VAL A 618 -12.99 8.83 10.98
N GLN A 619 -12.50 10.04 11.23
CA GLN A 619 -11.15 10.31 11.73
C GLN A 619 -11.20 10.50 13.25
N PHE A 620 -10.49 9.63 14.00
CA PHE A 620 -10.54 9.65 15.45
C PHE A 620 -9.66 10.73 16.09
N SER A 621 -8.65 11.23 15.37
CA SER A 621 -7.77 12.32 15.84
C SER A 621 -8.50 13.65 15.98
N THR A 622 -9.41 13.94 15.05
CA THR A 622 -10.22 15.16 14.97
C THR A 622 -11.66 14.94 15.41
N MET A 623 -12.07 13.67 15.59
CA MET A 623 -13.44 13.27 15.93
C MET A 623 -14.47 13.82 14.93
N VAL A 624 -14.20 13.62 13.64
CA VAL A 624 -15.08 14.03 12.54
C VAL A 624 -15.36 12.88 11.57
N GLN A 625 -16.58 12.87 11.03
CA GLN A 625 -16.99 12.05 9.91
C GLN A 625 -16.90 12.88 8.63
N ILE A 626 -16.32 12.33 7.57
CA ILE A 626 -16.16 12.95 6.25
C ILE A 626 -16.92 12.11 5.23
N ASN A 627 -17.71 12.75 4.37
CA ASN A 627 -18.33 12.10 3.22
C ASN A 627 -17.34 12.04 2.05
N GLU A 628 -16.98 10.85 1.57
CA GLU A 628 -15.99 10.69 0.49
C GLU A 628 -16.45 11.30 -0.84
N GLU A 629 -17.75 11.32 -1.10
CA GLU A 629 -18.30 11.82 -2.37
C GLU A 629 -18.38 13.35 -2.42
N THR A 630 -18.65 13.99 -1.27
CA THR A 630 -18.95 15.43 -1.21
C THR A 630 -17.94 16.23 -0.40
N GLY A 631 -17.04 15.58 0.34
CA GLY A 631 -16.09 16.23 1.26
C GLY A 631 -16.74 16.89 2.49
N ASN A 632 -18.04 16.69 2.72
CA ASN A 632 -18.73 17.31 3.86
C ASN A 632 -18.28 16.64 5.17
N TRP A 633 -17.89 17.45 6.15
CA TRP A 633 -17.45 17.00 7.46
C TRP A 633 -18.49 17.27 8.54
N ARG A 634 -18.60 16.36 9.51
CA ARG A 634 -19.54 16.44 10.64
C ARG A 634 -18.88 15.98 11.93
N PRO A 635 -19.07 16.67 13.07
CA PRO A 635 -18.59 16.21 14.36
C PRO A 635 -19.14 14.83 14.75
N VAL A 636 -18.32 14.04 15.44
CA VAL A 636 -18.63 12.72 15.97
C VAL A 636 -18.28 12.67 17.45
N MET A 637 -19.06 11.93 18.23
CA MET A 637 -18.76 11.70 19.65
C MET A 637 -19.17 10.31 20.09
N LEU A 638 -18.48 9.81 21.13
CA LEU A 638 -18.93 8.66 21.89
C LEU A 638 -19.85 9.15 23.01
N ALA A 639 -21.11 8.72 22.97
CA ALA A 639 -22.11 9.12 23.96
C ALA A 639 -22.20 8.13 25.11
N TRP A 640 -22.37 8.69 26.31
CA TRP A 640 -22.68 7.96 27.54
C TRP A 640 -24.12 8.26 27.95
N ASP A 641 -24.99 7.26 27.91
CA ASP A 641 -26.37 7.38 28.42
C ASP A 641 -26.34 7.10 29.94
N GLY A 642 -25.86 8.07 30.72
CA GLY A 642 -25.72 7.94 32.16
C GLY A 642 -27.05 7.79 32.88
N LYS A 643 -27.44 6.55 33.22
CA LYS A 643 -28.32 6.28 34.36
C LYS A 643 -27.49 5.59 35.43
N SER A 644 -27.09 6.33 36.46
CA SER A 644 -26.60 5.73 37.70
C SER A 644 -27.74 4.92 38.31
N THR A 645 -27.55 3.61 38.44
CA THR A 645 -28.42 2.71 39.22
C THR A 645 -28.25 3.03 40.71
N THR A 646 -28.83 4.13 41.15
CA THR A 646 -29.09 4.35 42.58
C THR A 646 -30.57 4.04 42.80
N PRO A 647 -30.93 3.01 43.59
CA PRO A 647 -32.34 2.72 43.87
C PRO A 647 -32.95 3.91 44.62
N PRO A 648 -34.18 4.34 44.29
CA PRO A 648 -34.82 5.46 44.97
C PRO A 648 -35.11 5.09 46.43
N PRO A 649 -34.96 6.03 47.38
CA PRO A 649 -35.41 5.80 48.75
C PRO A 649 -36.94 5.65 48.79
N PRO A 650 -37.49 4.88 49.75
CA PRO A 650 -38.93 4.63 49.83
C PRO A 650 -39.70 5.93 50.10
N ALA A 651 -40.71 6.18 49.27
CA ALA A 651 -41.58 7.34 49.36
C ALA A 651 -42.40 7.31 50.65
N THR A 652 -42.35 8.39 51.43
CA THR A 652 -43.39 8.69 52.43
C THR A 652 -44.31 9.74 51.85
N SER A 653 -45.58 9.39 51.82
CA SER A 653 -46.71 10.14 51.26
C SER A 653 -47.15 11.30 52.14
N THR A 654 -47.39 12.47 51.54
CA THR A 654 -48.55 13.33 51.84
C THR A 654 -48.85 14.24 50.63
N GLY A 655 -50.11 14.23 50.18
CA GLY A 655 -50.65 15.14 49.15
C GLY A 655 -50.70 16.60 49.64
N VAL A 656 -51.03 17.61 48.83
CA VAL A 656 -52.23 17.76 47.98
C VAL A 656 -52.01 18.89 46.95
N ASN A 657 -52.46 18.66 45.69
CA ASN A 657 -53.03 19.50 44.61
C ASN A 657 -52.73 21.03 44.55
N ASN A 658 -52.52 21.73 43.43
CA ASN A 658 -53.23 21.71 42.13
C ASN A 658 -52.56 22.65 41.07
N ALA A 659 -52.67 22.27 39.79
CA ALA A 659 -52.85 23.06 38.55
C ALA A 659 -51.87 24.17 38.02
N THR A 660 -51.66 24.06 36.70
CA THR A 660 -51.46 25.08 35.64
C THR A 660 -50.07 25.68 35.31
N ALA A 661 -49.55 25.23 34.16
CA ALA A 661 -49.01 25.96 32.99
C ALA A 661 -47.81 26.94 33.09
N SER A 662 -46.86 26.68 32.18
CA SER A 662 -45.88 27.61 31.56
C SER A 662 -44.63 28.00 32.38
N THR A 663 -43.46 27.50 32.00
CA THR A 663 -42.50 28.25 31.17
C THR A 663 -41.23 27.45 30.93
N VAL A 664 -40.76 27.56 29.69
CA VAL A 664 -39.49 27.10 29.14
C VAL A 664 -38.38 28.03 29.64
N ALA A 665 -37.41 27.51 30.40
CA ALA A 665 -36.02 28.04 30.57
C ALA A 665 -35.36 27.47 31.85
N ALA A 666 -34.88 26.22 31.83
CA ALA A 666 -34.05 25.69 32.94
C ALA A 666 -33.22 24.44 32.58
N SER A 667 -32.93 24.19 31.29
CA SER A 667 -32.25 22.96 30.86
C SER A 667 -30.82 23.14 30.36
N GLU A 668 -30.29 24.35 30.29
CA GLU A 668 -28.91 24.60 29.83
C GLU A 668 -27.89 24.73 30.98
N GLU A 669 -28.26 25.27 32.14
CA GLU A 669 -27.37 25.33 33.31
C GLU A 669 -27.08 23.96 33.94
N VAL A 670 -28.02 23.01 33.84
CA VAL A 670 -27.87 21.67 34.43
C VAL A 670 -26.85 20.82 33.66
N VAL A 671 -26.69 21.06 32.35
CA VAL A 671 -25.72 20.31 31.51
C VAL A 671 -24.30 20.84 31.68
N ALA A 672 -24.14 22.16 31.81
CA ALA A 672 -22.84 22.77 32.11
C ALA A 672 -22.33 22.35 33.50
N ASN A 673 -23.21 22.36 34.51
CA ASN A 673 -22.85 21.91 35.88
C ASN A 673 -22.58 20.40 35.96
N ALA A 674 -23.25 19.57 35.16
CA ALA A 674 -22.98 18.13 35.10
C ALA A 674 -21.62 17.82 34.44
N MET A 675 -21.21 18.59 33.44
CA MET A 675 -19.91 18.42 32.77
C MET A 675 -18.75 18.86 33.67
N VAL A 676 -18.92 19.95 34.42
CA VAL A 676 -17.97 20.40 35.46
C VAL A 676 -17.90 19.40 36.62
N ALA A 677 -19.04 18.85 37.05
CA ALA A 677 -19.10 17.82 38.10
C ALA A 677 -18.46 16.48 37.67
N ALA A 678 -18.57 16.09 36.40
CA ALA A 678 -17.93 14.89 35.87
C ALA A 678 -16.40 15.03 35.77
N VAL A 679 -15.91 16.24 35.41
CA VAL A 679 -14.48 16.57 35.42
C VAL A 679 -13.94 16.61 36.86
N ALA A 680 -14.70 17.19 37.80
CA ALA A 680 -14.35 17.19 39.22
C ALA A 680 -14.36 15.79 39.86
N ALA A 681 -15.30 14.92 39.46
CA ALA A 681 -15.36 13.53 39.91
C ALA A 681 -14.21 12.68 39.34
N ALA A 682 -13.78 12.94 38.09
CA ALA A 682 -12.59 12.32 37.50
C ALA A 682 -11.29 12.78 38.18
N ALA A 683 -11.19 14.07 38.55
CA ALA A 683 -10.09 14.60 39.35
C ALA A 683 -10.04 13.99 40.77
N ALA A 684 -11.21 13.83 41.42
CA ALA A 684 -11.31 13.19 42.73
C ALA A 684 -11.01 11.68 42.71
N ALA A 685 -11.29 10.99 41.61
CA ALA A 685 -10.92 9.58 41.42
C ALA A 685 -9.41 9.41 41.21
N ALA A 686 -8.76 10.34 40.50
CA ALA A 686 -7.30 10.36 40.35
C ALA A 686 -6.58 10.63 41.70
N ALA A 687 -7.13 11.48 42.56
CA ALA A 687 -6.57 11.77 43.89
C ALA A 687 -6.64 10.57 44.86
N ARG A 688 -7.64 9.68 44.71
CA ARG A 688 -7.79 8.48 45.57
C ARG A 688 -6.82 7.34 45.25
N VAL A 689 -6.32 7.28 44.02
CA VAL A 689 -5.29 6.30 43.61
C VAL A 689 -3.92 6.68 44.18
N ALA A 690 -3.64 7.96 44.39
CA ALA A 690 -2.39 8.44 44.99
C ALA A 690 -2.25 8.11 46.49
N THR A 691 -3.36 7.87 47.21
CA THR A 691 -3.35 7.63 48.66
C THR A 691 -3.17 6.17 49.11
N VAL A 692 -3.02 5.21 48.21
CA VAL A 692 -2.81 3.79 48.58
C VAL A 692 -1.35 3.32 48.44
N ALA A 693 -0.45 4.19 47.95
CA ALA A 693 0.98 3.89 47.88
C ALA A 693 1.74 4.33 49.15
N SER A 694 1.42 3.75 50.30
CA SER A 694 2.31 3.78 51.48
C SER A 694 1.93 2.69 52.47
N THR A 695 2.52 1.49 52.30
CA THR A 695 3.11 0.67 53.39
C THR A 695 3.79 -0.54 52.76
N ALA A 696 5.08 -0.70 53.08
CA ALA A 696 6.01 -1.69 52.55
C ALA A 696 5.76 -3.13 53.02
N SER A 697 6.18 -4.12 52.23
CA SER A 697 7.37 -4.96 52.52
C SER A 697 7.45 -6.18 51.58
N ALA A 698 8.65 -6.46 51.05
CA ALA A 698 9.08 -7.73 50.43
C ALA A 698 9.15 -8.87 51.51
N PRO A 699 9.34 -10.19 51.23
CA PRO A 699 10.17 -10.77 50.14
C PRO A 699 9.81 -12.17 49.55
N ALA A 700 10.68 -12.58 48.59
CA ALA A 700 11.23 -13.93 48.34
C ALA A 700 10.54 -14.99 47.44
N LEU A 701 11.17 -15.20 46.26
CA LEU A 701 11.62 -16.46 45.62
C LEU A 701 10.80 -17.75 45.79
N THR A 702 10.35 -18.36 44.68
CA THR A 702 10.79 -19.70 44.20
C THR A 702 10.19 -20.10 42.84
N SER A 703 10.95 -20.95 42.17
CA SER A 703 10.91 -21.58 40.85
C SER A 703 9.70 -22.47 40.49
N VAL A 704 9.48 -22.68 39.17
CA VAL A 704 9.45 -23.97 38.41
C VAL A 704 8.40 -23.96 37.26
N SER A 705 8.92 -23.90 36.02
CA SER A 705 8.66 -24.75 34.84
C SER A 705 7.28 -25.40 34.56
N ALA A 706 6.74 -25.04 33.38
CA ALA A 706 6.30 -25.85 32.23
C ALA A 706 5.18 -26.92 32.31
N ALA A 707 4.38 -26.89 31.21
CA ALA A 707 3.86 -28.02 30.42
C ALA A 707 2.33 -28.25 30.39
N ALA A 708 1.79 -27.99 29.19
CA ALA A 708 1.02 -28.92 28.35
C ALA A 708 -0.48 -29.21 28.58
N ALA A 709 -1.21 -28.98 27.48
CA ALA A 709 -2.17 -29.86 26.82
C ALA A 709 -3.65 -29.96 27.29
N ALA A 710 -4.51 -29.58 26.33
CA ALA A 710 -5.70 -30.28 25.83
C ALA A 710 -6.85 -30.65 26.79
N ALA A 711 -8.03 -30.08 26.54
CA ALA A 711 -9.29 -30.84 26.43
C ALA A 711 -10.44 -29.95 25.91
N ALA A 712 -11.03 -30.34 24.79
CA ALA A 712 -12.39 -29.97 24.40
C ALA A 712 -13.41 -30.76 25.25
N PRO A 713 -14.65 -30.25 25.39
CA PRO A 713 -15.78 -31.11 25.04
C PRO A 713 -16.90 -30.37 24.28
N THR A 714 -17.53 -31.13 23.38
CA THR A 714 -18.81 -30.87 22.70
C THR A 714 -20.00 -31.14 23.63
N THR A 715 -21.09 -30.36 23.54
CA THR A 715 -22.48 -30.80 23.24
C THR A 715 -23.50 -29.65 23.35
N ASP A 716 -24.47 -29.66 22.43
CA ASP A 716 -25.58 -28.73 22.25
C ASP A 716 -26.60 -28.64 23.40
N SER A 717 -27.16 -27.44 23.61
CA SER A 717 -28.62 -27.26 23.79
C SER A 717 -29.05 -25.81 23.61
N ALA A 718 -30.06 -25.64 22.77
CA ALA A 718 -30.69 -24.37 22.41
C ALA A 718 -31.62 -23.85 23.51
N ALA A 719 -31.51 -22.55 23.83
CA ALA A 719 -32.61 -21.75 24.37
C ALA A 719 -32.41 -20.28 24.00
N SER A 720 -33.48 -19.70 23.45
CA SER A 720 -33.60 -18.34 22.93
C SER A 720 -33.42 -17.27 24.03
N GLU A 721 -32.37 -16.45 23.93
CA GLU A 721 -32.25 -15.19 24.69
C GLU A 721 -31.96 -14.00 23.77
N LYS A 722 -32.70 -12.91 24.01
CA LYS A 722 -32.63 -11.62 23.32
C LYS A 722 -31.18 -11.13 23.19
N ALA A 723 -30.78 -10.77 21.96
CA ALA A 723 -29.52 -10.12 21.66
C ALA A 723 -29.38 -8.80 22.43
N THR A 724 -28.76 -8.88 23.59
CA THR A 724 -28.23 -7.73 24.31
C THR A 724 -26.81 -7.57 23.78
N THR A 725 -26.51 -6.46 23.11
CA THR A 725 -25.17 -6.14 22.63
C THR A 725 -24.26 -5.86 23.83
N THR A 726 -23.75 -6.91 24.46
CA THR A 726 -22.77 -6.81 25.54
C THR A 726 -21.44 -6.42 24.90
N THR A 727 -20.99 -5.19 25.17
CA THR A 727 -19.70 -4.69 24.70
C THR A 727 -18.59 -5.36 25.52
N THR A 728 -17.63 -6.00 24.88
CA THR A 728 -16.50 -6.65 25.56
C THR A 728 -15.70 -5.61 26.32
N ALA A 729 -15.47 -5.83 27.62
CA ALA A 729 -14.66 -4.95 28.45
C ALA A 729 -13.21 -4.97 27.95
N VAL A 730 -12.74 -3.85 27.39
CA VAL A 730 -11.36 -3.69 26.94
C VAL A 730 -10.56 -3.14 28.11
N VAL A 731 -9.48 -3.81 28.51
CA VAL A 731 -8.54 -3.29 29.51
C VAL A 731 -7.78 -2.13 28.86
N PRO A 732 -7.99 -0.87 29.29
CA PRO A 732 -7.31 0.25 28.67
C PRO A 732 -5.86 0.32 29.17
N VAL A 733 -4.92 0.45 28.24
CA VAL A 733 -3.54 0.82 28.58
C VAL A 733 -3.53 2.31 28.90
N VAL A 734 -3.11 2.65 30.12
CA VAL A 734 -3.00 4.03 30.60
C VAL A 734 -1.54 4.34 30.85
N VAL A 735 -1.03 5.34 30.14
CA VAL A 735 0.32 5.86 30.31
C VAL A 735 0.26 6.91 31.42
N ARG A 736 1.13 6.77 32.42
CA ARG A 736 1.22 7.62 33.62
C ARG A 736 1.61 9.05 33.26
N GLY A 737 2.49 9.25 32.28
CA GLY A 737 2.96 10.58 31.88
C GLY A 737 4.00 11.18 32.82
N LEU A 738 4.28 12.47 32.64
CA LEU A 738 5.28 13.18 33.42
C LEU A 738 4.81 13.45 34.87
N THR A 739 5.73 13.33 35.82
CA THR A 739 5.49 13.71 37.22
C THR A 739 5.50 15.23 37.41
N PRO A 740 4.85 15.77 38.45
CA PRO A 740 4.89 17.21 38.73
C PRO A 740 6.32 17.77 38.88
N GLN A 741 7.24 16.99 39.46
CA GLN A 741 8.65 17.35 39.57
C GLN A 741 9.33 17.41 38.20
N GLN A 742 9.12 16.42 37.34
CA GLN A 742 9.64 16.41 35.96
C GLN A 742 9.09 17.60 35.16
N CYS A 743 7.79 17.89 35.26
CA CYS A 743 7.16 19.04 34.63
C CYS A 743 7.80 20.37 35.08
N SER A 744 7.98 20.53 36.40
CA SER A 744 8.62 21.73 36.96
C SER A 744 10.07 21.90 36.48
N THR A 745 10.81 20.79 36.37
CA THR A 745 12.17 20.78 35.82
C THR A 745 12.17 21.16 34.35
N LEU A 746 11.37 20.50 33.52
CA LEU A 746 11.26 20.80 32.09
C LEU A 746 10.85 22.25 31.84
N ILE A 747 9.88 22.81 32.57
CA ILE A 747 9.49 24.22 32.43
C ILE A 747 10.68 25.13 32.73
N ARG A 748 11.41 24.90 33.82
CA ARG A 748 12.60 25.70 34.17
C ARG A 748 13.67 25.61 33.09
N SER A 749 14.01 24.40 32.64
CA SER A 749 15.02 24.17 31.62
C SER A 749 14.58 24.79 30.27
N CYS A 750 13.32 24.62 29.89
CA CYS A 750 12.76 25.24 28.68
C CYS A 750 12.84 26.76 28.72
N VAL A 751 12.42 27.40 29.82
CA VAL A 751 12.52 28.87 29.99
C VAL A 751 13.97 29.34 29.93
N GLY A 752 14.91 28.58 30.51
CA GLY A 752 16.34 28.85 30.37
C GLY A 752 16.83 28.81 28.93
N LEU A 753 16.36 27.83 28.14
CA LEU A 753 16.69 27.70 26.72
C LEU A 753 16.07 28.81 25.85
N LEU A 754 14.90 29.37 26.23
CA LEU A 754 14.30 30.51 25.53
C LEU A 754 15.19 31.77 25.57
N GLY A 755 16.05 31.89 26.59
CA GLY A 755 17.00 32.98 26.73
C GLY A 755 18.26 32.83 25.89
N LEU A 756 18.43 31.71 25.18
CA LEU A 756 19.58 31.43 24.32
C LEU A 756 19.23 31.61 22.85
N PRO A 757 20.19 32.00 21.99
CA PRO A 757 20.02 32.02 20.53
C PRO A 757 20.06 30.60 19.94
N VAL A 758 19.12 29.75 20.36
CA VAL A 758 18.96 28.39 19.82
C VAL A 758 18.36 28.43 18.42
N GLU A 759 18.54 27.33 17.68
CA GLU A 759 17.93 27.17 16.35
C GLU A 759 16.38 27.32 16.40
N PRO A 760 15.75 27.87 15.34
CA PRO A 760 14.31 28.13 15.32
C PRO A 760 13.42 26.92 15.63
N ASP A 761 13.80 25.73 15.15
CA ASP A 761 13.02 24.50 15.37
C ASP A 761 13.11 24.04 16.82
N THR A 762 14.28 24.19 17.45
CA THR A 762 14.46 23.95 18.89
C THR A 762 13.62 24.94 19.70
N LEU A 763 13.65 26.23 19.34
CA LEU A 763 12.81 27.24 19.98
C LEU A 763 11.32 26.90 19.89
N HIS A 764 10.86 26.49 18.70
CA HIS A 764 9.47 26.08 18.50
C HIS A 764 9.10 24.86 19.35
N GLY A 765 9.97 23.84 19.40
CA GLY A 765 9.79 22.67 20.25
C GLY A 765 9.68 23.02 21.73
N VAL A 766 10.59 23.87 22.23
CA VAL A 766 10.64 24.33 23.62
C VAL A 766 9.38 25.13 23.99
N LEU A 767 8.93 26.05 23.13
CA LEU A 767 7.69 26.81 23.33
C LEU A 767 6.47 25.91 23.37
N ARG A 768 6.39 24.94 22.44
CA ARG A 768 5.29 23.98 22.37
C ARG A 768 5.21 23.12 23.63
N LEU A 769 6.33 22.57 24.09
CA LEU A 769 6.39 21.78 25.31
C LEU A 769 6.00 22.63 26.53
N SER A 770 6.56 23.84 26.66
CA SER A 770 6.24 24.77 27.75
C SER A 770 4.73 25.07 27.82
N LEU A 771 4.11 25.33 26.67
CA LEU A 771 2.67 25.59 26.58
C LEU A 771 1.82 24.36 26.94
N ARG A 772 2.27 23.14 26.60
CA ARG A 772 1.58 21.92 27.01
C ARG A 772 1.63 21.74 28.52
N LEU A 773 2.81 21.87 29.11
CA LEU A 773 3.02 21.64 30.54
C LEU A 773 2.31 22.69 31.40
N THR A 774 2.22 23.94 30.93
CA THR A 774 1.54 25.04 31.64
C THR A 774 0.02 25.03 31.48
N ARG A 775 -0.54 24.39 30.44
CA ARG A 775 -2.00 24.24 30.27
C ARG A 775 -2.68 23.39 31.35
N CYS A 776 -1.93 22.53 32.02
CA CYS A 776 -2.43 21.61 33.05
C CYS A 776 -1.87 21.93 34.45
N HIS A 777 -1.00 22.94 34.58
CA HIS A 777 -0.43 23.29 35.87
C HIS A 777 -1.46 24.08 36.67
N GLU A 778 -2.05 23.43 37.68
CA GLU A 778 -2.78 24.13 38.74
C GLU A 778 -1.80 25.10 39.43
N ALA A 779 -2.29 26.34 39.63
CA ALA A 779 -1.56 27.44 40.24
C ALA A 779 -1.42 27.28 41.76
#